data_AF-H8ZFX3-F1
#
_entry.id   AF-H8ZFX3-F1
#
_cell.length_a   1.000
_cell.length_b   1.000
_cell.length_c   1.000
_cell.angle_alpha   90.00
_cell.angle_beta   90.00
_cell.angle_gamma   90.00
#
_symmetry.space_group_name_H-M   'P 1'
#
loop_
_entity.id
_entity.type
_entity.pdbx_description
1 polymer ?
#
loop_
_entity_poly.entity_id
_entity_poly.type
_entity_poly.pdbx_seq_one_letter_code
_entity_poly.pdbx_strand_id
1 'polypeptide(L)'
;MPRIIMKSEKLNRLKRKSFFDLQKMIGRLLLSLVIMQSILTRINMEDIKKVHETFVGEKQDVVINPTGPLNLLRGYIGNQNGYMYNKRFYSPEIDTDYALSKKGLSSKNKQEYNFTRKPVNDRVYKDIAPQTPNGEYLSSYHAQLIKMFPSVDRDLSIEAGRSNALTNFLRADHVKKDTKYILAALLLLSEGVDIKISVDHTGKKNNLVIKSKTCKEKVFLDVEMHMEGTDPVTKKYKEDIYQSEAAGIIKFYMQCRDNPLLKKGGKFAMPSTREEFKSGSFLNNAAFLIQTYIYEFIDTAESYKDFVNAVHELMVDQVTEKENPEQTKKKGKKGKKGRIFDELFVAKDTLSENIKYIESFCDLVKYTNENADFPFCNSSQLPQFTRVPRCKLDKSGFERNQFLYYSDCVETALLGLFCCLAYNPETGKYETDHMGTEVSKELREFFRDYPKPKETTNFEMHKQWSKVVACLKDEKIDYWKSKNELIAGIANIFLVIAEITGQNADILELVECIENACKYKELDSKQSEIADKIESIIKALSLNKNVRVECKQMRLGKRSNGKADIFSEIRVISGFGKVYNGISLDIIPKHAVLTFLRSSKNKSAQVKEKYEEVKNTYSGVDCYIEYIAYQYVSVELDSLNNSREGLSKNLRKTIESVIQEESKGISRIFLLEKLFSNGIKRHIINSFILDTVDKEVGQTNPLTRFTANILGSVPLNDLNTRSIVLESFPFHTSWQKYYPRLGFKPSEFIPKEDDFWNQLEPVDVYRTLLDDIPESAALKATCNYLRVTANDARMNNSRVAYITRDALLDLIVSKGMIEDLLKIQSIIKESMEDCDLNYVYITWFIHVCSGVDGSLLESIKTIYDSIAFHSHSELFMRKKEIPGPLEYFEKGLSVLKENKYLFCSKNDKKSMKKYDTLVSYLFRSCWRLNEKNCTRCSIS
;
A
#
# COMPACT_ATOMS: atom_id res chain seq x y z
N MET A 1 23.41 43.41 -46.69
CA MET A 1 23.18 43.66 -45.24
C MET A 1 21.99 42.92 -44.60
N PRO A 2 20.83 42.67 -45.23
CA PRO A 2 19.65 42.11 -44.52
C PRO A 2 19.81 40.65 -44.01
N ARG A 3 20.56 39.80 -44.74
CA ARG A 3 20.77 38.39 -44.37
C ARG A 3 21.63 38.17 -43.11
N ILE A 4 22.46 39.14 -42.74
CA ILE A 4 23.35 39.05 -41.57
C ILE A 4 22.59 39.42 -40.28
N ILE A 5 21.69 40.40 -40.36
CA ILE A 5 20.84 40.84 -39.23
C ILE A 5 19.82 39.75 -38.88
N MET A 6 19.19 39.11 -39.88
CA MET A 6 18.25 38.00 -39.65
C MET A 6 18.91 36.76 -39.01
N LYS A 7 20.20 36.50 -39.31
CA LYS A 7 20.97 35.42 -38.67
C LYS A 7 21.33 35.75 -37.22
N SER A 8 21.67 37.01 -36.90
CA SER A 8 22.02 37.40 -35.53
C SER A 8 20.80 37.38 -34.59
N GLU A 9 19.62 37.79 -35.07
CA GLU A 9 18.37 37.69 -34.29
C GLU A 9 17.95 36.25 -34.02
N LYS A 10 18.07 35.35 -35.01
CA LYS A 10 17.79 33.91 -34.83
C LYS A 10 18.75 33.28 -33.82
N LEU A 11 20.03 33.65 -33.88
CA LEU A 11 21.06 33.17 -32.95
C LEU A 11 20.85 33.71 -31.52
N ASN A 12 20.45 34.98 -31.38
CA ASN A 12 20.11 35.57 -30.08
C ASN A 12 18.82 35.00 -29.49
N ARG A 13 17.82 34.67 -30.32
CA ARG A 13 16.62 33.94 -29.88
C ARG A 13 16.94 32.51 -29.45
N LEU A 14 17.83 31.81 -30.16
CA LEU A 14 18.31 30.47 -29.79
C LEU A 14 19.14 30.49 -28.50
N LYS A 15 20.03 31.48 -28.33
CA LYS A 15 20.80 31.68 -27.08
C LYS A 15 19.89 32.06 -25.90
N ARG A 16 18.89 32.94 -26.09
CA ARG A 16 17.89 33.22 -25.05
C ARG A 16 17.08 31.98 -24.70
N LYS A 17 16.62 31.21 -25.69
CA LYS A 17 15.85 29.97 -25.46
C LYS A 17 16.69 28.91 -24.72
N SER A 18 17.94 28.72 -25.15
CA SER A 18 18.93 27.87 -24.46
C SER A 18 19.22 28.34 -23.04
N PHE A 19 19.38 29.64 -22.81
CA PHE A 19 19.59 30.23 -21.48
C PHE A 19 18.34 30.08 -20.59
N PHE A 20 17.14 30.27 -21.13
CA PHE A 20 15.88 30.04 -20.42
C PHE A 20 15.66 28.55 -20.12
N ASP A 21 15.99 27.64 -21.03
CA ASP A 21 15.92 26.20 -20.83
C ASP A 21 16.96 25.74 -19.79
N LEU A 22 18.15 26.34 -19.79
CA LEU A 22 19.19 26.14 -18.78
C LEU A 22 18.75 26.68 -17.41
N GLN A 23 18.18 27.89 -17.33
CA GLN A 23 17.60 28.43 -16.09
C GLN A 23 16.42 27.60 -15.57
N LYS A 24 15.62 27.01 -16.47
CA LYS A 24 14.50 26.13 -16.11
C LYS A 24 14.98 24.75 -15.67
N MET A 25 16.09 24.26 -16.22
CA MET A 25 16.77 23.04 -15.79
C MET A 25 17.48 23.25 -14.45
N ILE A 26 18.23 24.35 -14.29
CA ILE A 26 18.85 24.77 -13.02
C ILE A 26 17.78 25.04 -11.97
N GLY A 27 16.69 25.71 -12.32
CA GLY A 27 15.55 25.94 -11.42
C GLY A 27 14.83 24.65 -11.04
N ARG A 28 14.73 23.66 -11.93
CA ARG A 28 14.23 22.31 -11.59
C ARG A 28 15.21 21.53 -10.72
N LEU A 29 16.52 21.64 -10.98
CA LEU A 29 17.58 21.01 -10.19
C LEU A 29 17.65 21.63 -8.79
N LEU A 30 17.55 22.95 -8.69
CA LEU A 30 17.48 23.68 -7.42
C LEU A 30 16.16 23.41 -6.70
N LEU A 31 15.02 23.32 -7.41
CA LEU A 31 13.75 22.87 -6.83
C LEU A 31 13.93 21.46 -6.24
N SER A 32 14.48 20.50 -7.02
CA SER A 32 14.85 19.15 -6.58
C SER A 32 15.85 19.12 -5.41
N LEU A 33 16.74 20.10 -5.30
CA LEU A 33 17.73 20.23 -4.21
C LEU A 33 17.13 20.87 -2.94
N VAL A 34 16.14 21.74 -3.08
CA VAL A 34 15.38 22.37 -1.99
C VAL A 34 14.34 21.41 -1.41
N ILE A 35 13.79 20.46 -2.20
CA ILE A 35 12.89 19.39 -1.71
C ILE A 35 13.49 18.58 -0.57
N MET A 36 14.82 18.48 -0.52
CA MET A 36 15.37 17.37 0.21
C MET A 36 15.42 17.60 1.75
N GLN A 37 15.34 18.80 2.34
CA GLN A 37 15.80 19.06 3.73
C GLN A 37 15.06 18.31 4.87
N SER A 38 15.54 17.12 5.24
CA SER A 38 15.65 16.61 6.63
C SER A 38 15.92 15.11 6.70
N ILE A 39 16.18 14.65 7.93
CA ILE A 39 16.36 13.24 8.20
C ILE A 39 15.12 12.69 8.89
N LEU A 40 14.54 11.64 8.31
CA LEU A 40 13.44 10.88 8.89
C LEU A 40 14.03 9.89 9.89
N THR A 41 13.95 10.24 11.16
CA THR A 41 14.20 9.27 12.23
C THR A 41 12.98 9.28 13.12
N ARG A 42 12.51 8.10 13.53
CA ARG A 42 11.37 7.98 14.42
C ARG A 42 11.89 7.60 15.80
N ILE A 43 11.27 8.15 16.84
CA ILE A 43 11.54 7.80 18.23
C ILE A 43 11.26 6.29 18.39
N ASN A 44 12.27 5.54 18.84
CA ASN A 44 12.15 4.10 19.13
C ASN A 44 11.42 3.85 20.46
N MET A 45 11.07 2.59 20.75
CA MET A 45 10.35 2.26 21.97
C MET A 45 11.09 2.58 23.28
N GLU A 46 12.41 2.46 23.33
CA GLU A 46 13.19 2.82 24.53
C GLU A 46 13.12 4.32 24.83
N ASP A 47 13.21 5.14 23.79
CA ASP A 47 13.10 6.59 23.91
C ASP A 47 11.65 7.01 24.23
N ILE A 48 10.64 6.31 23.70
CA ILE A 48 9.23 6.49 24.12
C ILE A 48 9.09 6.21 25.62
N LYS A 49 9.71 5.14 26.16
CA LYS A 49 9.70 4.83 27.59
C LYS A 49 10.31 5.98 28.40
N LYS A 50 11.52 6.43 28.04
CA LYS A 50 12.22 7.55 28.71
C LYS A 50 11.38 8.84 28.73
N VAL A 51 10.66 9.14 27.66
CA VAL A 51 9.80 10.32 27.57
C VAL A 51 8.64 10.24 28.58
N HIS A 52 7.98 9.08 28.70
CA HIS A 52 6.86 8.90 29.62
C HIS A 52 7.27 8.96 31.11
N GLU A 53 8.51 8.61 31.42
CA GLU A 53 9.07 8.69 32.78
C GLU A 53 9.52 10.11 33.18
N THR A 54 9.50 11.07 32.24
CA THR A 54 10.03 12.41 32.48
C THR A 54 9.00 13.30 33.20
N PHE A 55 9.44 13.97 34.27
CA PHE A 55 8.63 14.97 34.98
C PHE A 55 8.56 16.29 34.19
N VAL A 56 7.39 16.92 34.22
CA VAL A 56 7.03 18.07 33.38
C VAL A 56 6.73 19.30 34.25
N GLY A 57 7.05 20.49 33.73
CA GLY A 57 6.77 21.77 34.37
C GLY A 57 7.79 22.20 35.42
N GLU A 58 7.71 23.46 35.86
CA GLU A 58 8.68 24.06 36.80
C GLU A 58 8.77 23.30 38.13
N LYS A 59 7.64 22.78 38.61
CA LYS A 59 7.57 22.02 39.88
C LYS A 59 7.92 20.55 39.72
N GLN A 60 8.02 20.04 38.49
CA GLN A 60 8.23 18.63 38.18
C GLN A 60 7.26 17.71 38.96
N ASP A 61 6.00 18.11 39.06
CA ASP A 61 4.96 17.45 39.85
C ASP A 61 3.98 16.61 39.01
N VAL A 62 4.07 16.72 37.69
CA VAL A 62 3.22 15.97 36.75
C VAL A 62 4.04 15.20 35.72
N VAL A 63 3.43 14.17 35.15
CA VAL A 63 3.95 13.35 34.04
C VAL A 63 2.90 13.29 32.93
N ILE A 64 3.30 12.82 31.74
CA ILE A 64 2.38 12.59 30.62
C ILE A 64 1.29 11.60 31.05
N ASN A 65 0.02 11.92 30.78
CA ASN A 65 -1.07 10.96 30.97
C ASN A 65 -0.94 9.83 29.93
N PRO A 66 -0.74 8.56 30.34
CA PRO A 66 -0.60 7.44 29.40
C PRO A 66 -1.88 7.12 28.63
N THR A 67 -3.04 7.59 29.09
CA THR A 67 -4.30 7.48 28.34
C THR A 67 -4.56 8.70 27.46
N GLY A 68 -3.72 9.74 27.54
CA GLY A 68 -3.88 11.05 26.94
C GLY A 68 -3.29 11.23 25.53
N PRO A 69 -3.52 12.39 24.87
CA PRO A 69 -3.07 12.65 23.51
C PRO A 69 -1.57 12.93 23.38
N LEU A 70 -0.85 13.15 24.49
CA LEU A 70 0.61 13.23 24.53
C LEU A 70 1.29 11.84 24.59
N ASN A 71 0.53 10.75 24.71
CA ASN A 71 1.11 9.42 24.68
C ASN A 71 1.62 9.09 23.26
N LEU A 72 2.95 9.06 23.12
CA LEU A 72 3.65 8.70 21.88
C LEU A 72 3.29 7.34 21.30
N LEU A 73 2.84 6.38 22.13
CA LEU A 73 2.38 5.07 21.63
C LEU A 73 1.20 5.19 20.68
N ARG A 74 0.36 6.22 20.80
CA ARG A 74 -0.73 6.46 19.85
C ARG A 74 -0.19 6.65 18.43
N GLY A 75 0.85 7.48 18.29
CA GLY A 75 1.54 7.73 17.03
C GLY A 75 2.29 6.49 16.53
N TYR A 76 3.03 5.84 17.44
CA TYR A 76 3.77 4.61 17.14
C TYR A 76 2.85 3.51 16.58
N ILE A 77 1.81 3.12 17.33
CA ILE A 77 0.90 2.04 16.94
C ILE A 77 0.11 2.42 15.67
N GLY A 78 -0.31 3.69 15.55
CA GLY A 78 -0.99 4.19 14.37
C GLY A 78 -0.13 4.15 13.09
N ASN A 79 1.17 4.43 13.21
CA ASN A 79 2.14 4.29 12.14
C ASN A 79 2.36 2.82 11.76
N GLN A 80 2.56 1.94 12.75
CA GLN A 80 2.74 0.50 12.54
C GLN A 80 1.56 -0.13 11.79
N ASN A 81 0.33 0.25 12.12
CA ASN A 81 -0.88 -0.21 11.41
C ASN A 81 -1.14 0.50 10.07
N GLY A 82 -0.39 1.55 9.74
CA GLY A 82 -0.53 2.27 8.48
C GLY A 82 -1.82 3.08 8.33
N TYR A 83 -2.43 3.55 9.42
CA TYR A 83 -3.70 4.29 9.36
C TYR A 83 -3.59 5.57 8.52
N MET A 84 -2.52 6.35 8.72
CA MET A 84 -2.28 7.58 7.95
C MET A 84 -1.93 7.28 6.49
N TYR A 85 -1.18 6.20 6.24
CA TYR A 85 -0.88 5.73 4.89
C TYR A 85 -2.18 5.41 4.13
N ASN A 86 -3.06 4.61 4.74
CA ASN A 86 -4.34 4.25 4.16
C ASN A 86 -5.19 5.49 3.88
N LYS A 87 -5.24 6.42 4.84
CA LYS A 87 -5.99 7.67 4.69
C LYS A 87 -5.44 8.54 3.57
N ARG A 88 -4.13 8.74 3.48
CA ARG A 88 -3.52 9.62 2.48
C ARG A 88 -3.67 9.10 1.06
N PHE A 89 -3.63 7.78 0.84
CA PHE A 89 -3.61 7.21 -0.50
C PHE A 89 -4.96 6.72 -1.02
N TYR A 90 -5.92 6.41 -0.13
CA TYR A 90 -7.16 5.76 -0.55
C TYR A 90 -8.43 6.52 -0.19
N SER A 91 -8.39 7.58 0.62
CA SER A 91 -9.60 8.33 0.99
C SER A 91 -10.41 8.79 -0.23
N PRO A 92 -11.73 8.57 -0.25
CA PRO A 92 -12.58 8.97 -1.37
C PRO A 92 -12.68 10.48 -1.58
N GLU A 93 -12.26 11.28 -0.60
CA GLU A 93 -12.15 12.73 -0.69
C GLU A 93 -10.93 13.20 -1.52
N ILE A 94 -9.95 12.32 -1.77
CA ILE A 94 -8.74 12.64 -2.51
C ILE A 94 -8.85 12.18 -3.97
N ASP A 95 -8.69 13.13 -4.88
CA ASP A 95 -8.54 12.93 -6.32
C ASP A 95 -7.07 12.59 -6.66
N THR A 96 -6.75 11.30 -6.72
CA THR A 96 -5.38 10.79 -6.95
C THR A 96 -4.93 10.98 -8.40
N ASP A 97 -3.84 11.71 -8.66
CA ASP A 97 -3.36 11.96 -10.03
C ASP A 97 -2.68 10.73 -10.63
N TYR A 98 -3.40 10.03 -11.52
CA TYR A 98 -2.92 8.92 -12.31
C TYR A 98 -3.56 8.89 -13.69
N ALA A 99 -2.93 8.21 -14.63
CA ALA A 99 -3.50 7.92 -15.94
C ALA A 99 -2.89 6.65 -16.54
N LEU A 100 -3.75 5.83 -17.14
CA LEU A 100 -3.35 4.75 -18.04
C LEU A 100 -3.70 5.18 -19.47
N SER A 101 -2.80 4.90 -20.40
CA SER A 101 -3.02 5.14 -21.83
C SER A 101 -2.44 4.02 -22.66
N LYS A 102 -3.12 3.70 -23.76
CA LYS A 102 -2.63 2.72 -24.75
C LYS A 102 -1.46 3.34 -25.51
N LYS A 103 -0.31 2.66 -25.51
CA LYS A 103 0.90 3.11 -26.22
C LYS A 103 0.87 2.67 -27.68
N GLY A 104 0.44 1.43 -27.94
CA GLY A 104 0.43 0.79 -29.25
C GLY A 104 0.66 -0.71 -29.12
N LEU A 105 0.83 -1.40 -30.25
CA LEU A 105 1.17 -2.82 -30.27
C LEU A 105 2.70 -2.99 -30.25
N SER A 106 3.17 -3.96 -29.48
CA SER A 106 4.56 -4.41 -29.48
C SER A 106 4.90 -5.20 -30.74
N SER A 107 6.18 -5.53 -30.94
CA SER A 107 6.64 -6.42 -32.03
C SER A 107 6.02 -7.82 -31.98
N LYS A 108 5.58 -8.28 -30.81
CA LYS A 108 4.87 -9.55 -30.61
C LYS A 108 3.35 -9.40 -30.79
N ASN A 109 2.88 -8.28 -31.37
CA ASN A 109 1.48 -7.92 -31.56
C ASN A 109 0.66 -7.83 -30.25
N LYS A 110 1.32 -7.45 -29.15
CA LYS A 110 0.71 -7.32 -27.82
C LYS A 110 0.46 -5.86 -27.46
N GLN A 111 -0.69 -5.55 -26.88
CA GLN A 111 -1.04 -4.19 -26.44
C GLN A 111 -0.13 -3.72 -25.30
N GLU A 112 0.61 -2.63 -25.53
CA GLU A 112 1.42 -1.95 -24.51
C GLU A 112 0.68 -0.76 -23.89
N TYR A 113 0.98 -0.48 -22.63
CA TYR A 113 0.39 0.63 -21.88
C TYR A 113 1.45 1.54 -21.28
N ASN A 114 1.15 2.83 -21.26
CA ASN A 114 1.84 3.81 -20.43
C ASN A 114 0.99 4.07 -19.18
N PHE A 115 1.59 3.92 -18.01
CA PHE A 115 0.98 4.29 -16.75
C PHE A 115 1.76 5.43 -16.11
N THR A 116 1.04 6.42 -15.60
CA THR A 116 1.62 7.55 -14.87
C THR A 116 0.89 7.70 -13.55
N ARG A 117 1.66 7.99 -12.50
CA ARG A 117 1.18 8.27 -11.14
C ARG A 117 2.04 9.42 -10.60
N LYS A 118 1.43 10.54 -10.20
CA LYS A 118 2.15 11.73 -9.72
C LYS A 118 1.54 12.23 -8.40
N PRO A 119 1.96 11.68 -7.24
CA PRO A 119 1.35 12.01 -5.95
C PRO A 119 1.41 13.50 -5.56
N VAL A 120 2.38 14.23 -6.08
CA VAL A 120 2.51 15.69 -5.95
C VAL A 120 1.33 16.49 -6.54
N ASN A 121 0.56 15.88 -7.45
CA ASN A 121 -0.60 16.51 -8.11
C ASN A 121 -1.94 16.08 -7.48
N ASP A 122 -1.92 15.22 -6.46
CA ASP A 122 -3.13 14.82 -5.74
C ASP A 122 -3.82 16.06 -5.17
N ARG A 123 -5.15 16.06 -5.22
CA ARG A 123 -5.97 17.18 -4.76
C ARG A 123 -7.27 16.69 -4.15
N VAL A 124 -8.02 17.59 -3.55
CA VAL A 124 -9.36 17.28 -3.07
C VAL A 124 -10.35 17.29 -4.25
N TYR A 125 -11.30 16.36 -4.27
CA TYR A 125 -12.39 16.38 -5.25
C TYR A 125 -13.20 17.69 -5.16
N LYS A 126 -13.47 18.32 -6.31
CA LYS A 126 -14.14 19.64 -6.37
C LYS A 126 -15.60 19.62 -5.92
N ASP A 127 -16.23 18.46 -5.98
CA ASP A 127 -17.66 18.22 -5.77
C ASP A 127 -17.95 17.55 -4.42
N ILE A 128 -16.97 17.50 -3.49
CA ILE A 128 -17.26 17.19 -2.08
C ILE A 128 -18.20 18.28 -1.59
N ALA A 129 -19.49 17.93 -1.46
CA ALA A 129 -20.62 18.83 -1.26
C ALA A 129 -20.33 19.93 -0.22
N PRO A 130 -19.84 21.12 -0.65
CA PRO A 130 -19.40 22.16 0.28
C PRO A 130 -20.60 22.79 1.01
N GLN A 131 -21.81 22.47 0.54
CA GLN A 131 -23.09 22.97 1.05
C GLN A 131 -23.55 22.31 2.36
N THR A 132 -22.81 21.31 2.86
CA THR A 132 -23.06 20.74 4.20
C THR A 132 -21.86 21.04 5.11
N PRO A 133 -22.06 21.32 6.42
CA PRO A 133 -20.95 21.53 7.36
C PRO A 133 -19.93 20.37 7.38
N ASN A 134 -20.40 19.14 7.16
CA ASN A 134 -19.54 17.97 7.03
C ASN A 134 -18.66 18.02 5.78
N GLY A 135 -19.23 18.37 4.62
CA GLY A 135 -18.49 18.43 3.36
C GLY A 135 -17.47 19.57 3.32
N GLU A 136 -17.80 20.73 3.87
CA GLU A 136 -16.85 21.85 4.03
C GLU A 136 -15.66 21.43 4.90
N TYR A 137 -15.93 20.83 6.07
CA TYR A 137 -14.88 20.33 6.94
C TYR A 137 -14.01 19.26 6.27
N LEU A 138 -14.62 18.23 5.66
CA LEU A 138 -13.88 17.15 5.00
C LEU A 138 -13.01 17.66 3.85
N SER A 139 -13.51 18.63 3.07
CA SER A 139 -12.75 19.26 2.00
C SER A 139 -11.51 19.98 2.55
N SER A 140 -11.70 20.81 3.59
CA SER A 140 -10.61 21.52 4.25
C SER A 140 -9.60 20.56 4.91
N TYR A 141 -10.10 19.54 5.63
CA TYR A 141 -9.29 18.51 6.28
C TYR A 141 -8.39 17.78 5.28
N HIS A 142 -8.96 17.27 4.19
CA HIS A 142 -8.18 16.51 3.19
C HIS A 142 -7.21 17.41 2.42
N ALA A 143 -7.52 18.71 2.26
CA ALA A 143 -6.58 19.68 1.72
C ALA A 143 -5.36 19.86 2.64
N GLN A 144 -5.56 19.93 3.96
CA GLN A 144 -4.44 19.98 4.91
C GLN A 144 -3.72 18.64 5.02
N LEU A 145 -4.43 17.50 4.97
CA LEU A 145 -3.83 16.17 4.96
C LEU A 145 -2.82 16.02 3.81
N ILE A 146 -3.19 16.41 2.58
CA ILE A 146 -2.27 16.38 1.42
C ILE A 146 -1.08 17.32 1.63
N LYS A 147 -1.27 18.43 2.35
CA LYS A 147 -0.21 19.40 2.62
C LYS A 147 0.77 18.95 3.71
N MET A 148 0.26 18.38 4.79
CA MET A 148 1.03 17.90 5.93
C MET A 148 1.68 16.55 5.66
N PHE A 149 1.05 15.72 4.81
CA PHE A 149 1.56 14.41 4.38
C PHE A 149 1.72 14.36 2.85
N PRO A 150 2.65 15.13 2.28
CA PRO A 150 3.03 15.01 0.87
C PRO A 150 3.54 13.60 0.54
N SER A 151 3.45 13.24 -0.73
CA SER A 151 4.10 12.03 -1.24
C SER A 151 4.84 12.43 -2.50
N VAL A 152 6.14 12.14 -2.57
CA VAL A 152 6.96 12.39 -3.76
C VAL A 152 7.08 11.11 -4.58
N ASP A 153 7.34 9.98 -3.91
CA ASP A 153 7.62 8.68 -4.56
C ASP A 153 6.72 7.53 -4.10
N ARG A 154 5.43 7.81 -3.83
CA ARG A 154 4.41 6.85 -3.38
C ARG A 154 4.53 6.36 -1.93
N ASP A 155 5.57 6.78 -1.22
CA ASP A 155 5.64 6.63 0.23
C ASP A 155 4.99 7.80 0.96
N LEU A 156 4.48 7.52 2.16
CA LEU A 156 3.98 8.53 3.07
C LEU A 156 5.17 9.31 3.63
N SER A 157 5.11 10.64 3.54
CA SER A 157 6.16 11.52 4.06
C SER A 157 5.55 12.80 4.58
N ILE A 158 6.26 13.50 5.46
CA ILE A 158 5.98 14.90 5.81
C ILE A 158 6.85 15.87 4.98
N GLU A 159 7.76 15.36 4.16
CA GLU A 159 8.70 16.14 3.35
C GLU A 159 8.05 16.61 2.05
N ALA A 160 8.04 17.92 1.83
CA ALA A 160 7.42 18.52 0.67
C ALA A 160 8.44 19.22 -0.22
N GLY A 161 8.31 19.03 -1.52
CA GLY A 161 9.14 19.71 -2.52
C GLY A 161 8.92 21.21 -2.70
N ARG A 162 8.04 21.80 -1.90
CA ARG A 162 7.59 23.19 -2.03
C ARG A 162 8.13 23.99 -0.85
N SER A 163 8.73 25.14 -1.14
CA SER A 163 9.46 25.95 -0.15
C SER A 163 8.57 26.54 0.94
N ASN A 164 7.26 26.60 0.73
CA ASN A 164 6.28 27.18 1.64
C ASN A 164 5.58 26.15 2.56
N ALA A 165 6.02 24.88 2.56
CA ALA A 165 5.44 23.80 3.35
C ALA A 165 5.72 23.95 4.85
N LEU A 166 4.81 23.43 5.69
CA LEU A 166 4.92 23.50 7.16
C LEU A 166 6.24 22.91 7.65
N THR A 167 6.60 21.72 7.18
CA THR A 167 7.83 21.03 7.55
C THR A 167 9.08 21.87 7.34
N ASN A 168 9.19 22.54 6.19
CA ASN A 168 10.30 23.42 5.86
C ASN A 168 10.33 24.64 6.78
N PHE A 169 9.17 25.23 7.05
CA PHE A 169 9.04 26.34 7.98
C PHE A 169 9.47 25.96 9.41
N LEU A 170 9.03 24.81 9.93
CA LEU A 170 9.38 24.35 11.28
C LEU A 170 10.87 23.97 11.44
N ARG A 171 11.58 23.69 10.35
CA ARG A 171 13.01 23.34 10.39
C ARG A 171 13.94 24.50 10.08
N ALA A 172 13.42 25.64 9.64
CA ALA A 172 14.21 26.80 9.32
C ALA A 172 15.00 27.29 10.54
N ASP A 173 16.24 27.73 10.33
CA ASP A 173 17.17 28.06 11.43
C ASP A 173 16.61 29.13 12.39
N HIS A 174 15.85 30.10 11.86
CA HIS A 174 15.21 31.15 12.66
C HIS A 174 13.92 30.72 13.37
N VAL A 175 13.38 29.53 13.08
CA VAL A 175 12.15 28.99 13.68
C VAL A 175 12.42 27.79 14.58
N LYS A 176 13.47 27.00 14.27
CA LYS A 176 13.73 25.67 14.84
C LYS A 176 13.69 25.62 16.38
N LYS A 177 14.16 26.67 17.07
CA LYS A 177 14.17 26.74 18.54
C LYS A 177 12.77 26.85 19.15
N ASP A 178 11.84 27.45 18.40
CA ASP A 178 10.49 27.78 18.85
C ASP A 178 9.42 26.86 18.24
N THR A 179 9.83 25.95 17.35
CA THR A 179 8.98 24.90 16.74
C THR A 179 8.15 24.13 17.77
N LYS A 180 8.69 23.88 18.97
CA LYS A 180 7.97 23.27 20.09
C LYS A 180 6.67 23.99 20.45
N TYR A 181 6.66 25.33 20.46
CA TYR A 181 5.48 26.13 20.78
C TYR A 181 4.46 26.12 19.64
N ILE A 182 4.91 26.08 18.39
CA ILE A 182 4.01 25.98 17.22
C ILE A 182 3.28 24.62 17.27
N LEU A 183 4.01 23.52 17.42
CA LEU A 183 3.41 22.18 17.51
C LEU A 183 2.48 22.07 18.73
N ALA A 184 2.89 22.62 19.88
CA ALA A 184 2.06 22.63 21.09
C ALA A 184 0.75 23.39 20.88
N ALA A 185 0.80 24.56 20.24
CA ALA A 185 -0.40 25.34 19.93
C ALA A 185 -1.35 24.58 19.00
N LEU A 186 -0.84 23.91 17.96
CA LEU A 186 -1.67 23.12 17.04
C LEU A 186 -2.34 21.92 17.73
N LEU A 187 -1.61 21.21 18.60
CA LEU A 187 -2.17 20.13 19.42
C LEU A 187 -3.30 20.68 20.30
N LEU A 188 -3.02 21.73 21.07
CA LEU A 188 -3.97 22.30 22.03
C LEU A 188 -5.23 22.86 21.34
N LEU A 189 -5.08 23.51 20.18
CA LEU A 189 -6.21 23.93 19.36
C LEU A 189 -7.08 22.74 18.92
N SER A 190 -6.47 21.62 18.55
CA SER A 190 -7.21 20.41 18.16
C SER A 190 -8.03 19.83 19.33
N GLU A 191 -7.51 19.91 20.55
CA GLU A 191 -8.21 19.52 21.79
C GLU A 191 -9.27 20.56 22.22
N GLY A 192 -9.33 21.72 21.56
CA GLY A 192 -10.32 22.78 21.84
C GLY A 192 -9.93 23.76 22.94
N VAL A 193 -8.63 23.88 23.18
CA VAL A 193 -8.03 24.93 24.00
C VAL A 193 -7.84 26.17 23.14
N ASP A 194 -8.24 27.32 23.67
CA ASP A 194 -8.13 28.58 22.96
C ASP A 194 -6.73 29.18 23.13
N ILE A 195 -5.87 29.07 22.13
CA ILE A 195 -4.52 29.66 22.14
C ILE A 195 -4.52 30.97 21.35
N LYS A 196 -3.89 32.04 21.87
CA LYS A 196 -3.73 33.33 21.17
C LYS A 196 -2.61 33.26 20.13
N ILE A 197 -2.79 32.40 19.12
CA ILE A 197 -1.93 32.30 17.95
C ILE A 197 -2.52 33.08 16.78
N SER A 198 -1.70 33.87 16.09
CA SER A 198 -2.13 34.64 14.92
C SER A 198 -0.95 35.01 14.02
N VAL A 199 -1.22 35.23 12.74
CA VAL A 199 -0.26 35.90 11.85
C VAL A 199 -0.48 37.40 11.95
N ASP A 200 0.51 38.11 12.47
CA ASP A 200 0.56 39.57 12.52
C ASP A 200 0.97 40.12 11.15
N HIS A 201 0.09 40.93 10.55
CA HIS A 201 0.29 41.54 9.23
C HIS A 201 0.81 43.00 9.29
N THR A 202 1.13 43.50 10.48
CA THR A 202 1.55 44.90 10.65
C THR A 202 3.00 45.15 10.21
N GLY A 203 3.84 44.13 10.21
CA GLY A 203 5.24 44.19 9.76
C GLY A 203 5.43 43.89 8.27
N LYS A 204 6.59 44.28 7.70
CA LYS A 204 6.92 44.06 6.28
C LYS A 204 6.95 42.58 5.85
N LYS A 205 7.23 41.66 6.78
CA LYS A 205 7.47 40.24 6.49
C LYS A 205 6.50 39.30 7.20
N ASN A 206 5.40 39.80 7.78
CA ASN A 206 4.40 39.05 8.55
C ASN A 206 4.98 38.11 9.63
N ASN A 207 4.53 38.20 10.87
CA ASN A 207 5.09 37.35 11.93
C ASN A 207 4.04 36.38 12.48
N LEU A 208 4.44 35.14 12.74
CA LEU A 208 3.62 34.22 13.53
C LEU A 208 3.90 34.49 14.99
N VAL A 209 2.84 34.84 15.73
CA VAL A 209 2.96 35.24 17.13
C VAL A 209 2.05 34.39 18.01
N ILE A 210 2.59 33.94 19.15
CA ILE A 210 1.81 33.32 20.24
C ILE A 210 1.96 34.20 21.49
N LYS A 211 0.88 34.88 21.88
CA LYS A 211 0.87 35.81 23.03
C LYS A 211 0.30 35.12 24.27
N SER A 212 0.81 35.48 25.44
CA SER A 212 0.24 35.02 26.70
C SER A 212 -1.17 35.58 26.93
N LYS A 213 -2.00 34.78 27.59
CA LYS A 213 -3.32 35.19 28.07
C LYS A 213 -3.28 35.85 29.43
N THR A 214 -2.37 35.44 30.29
CA THR A 214 -2.26 35.91 31.68
C THR A 214 -1.32 37.10 31.81
N CYS A 215 -0.23 37.14 31.05
CA CYS A 215 0.78 38.19 31.09
C CYS A 215 0.84 38.94 29.75
N LYS A 216 0.46 40.23 29.73
CA LYS A 216 0.40 41.03 28.48
C LYS A 216 1.77 41.20 27.81
N GLU A 217 2.85 41.21 28.59
CA GLU A 217 4.22 41.41 28.10
C GLU A 217 4.88 40.12 27.61
N LYS A 218 4.35 38.95 28.03
CA LYS A 218 4.92 37.65 27.66
C LYS A 218 4.47 37.24 26.26
N VAL A 219 5.46 37.00 25.40
CA VAL A 219 5.30 36.42 24.06
C VAL A 219 6.05 35.10 24.05
N PHE A 220 5.35 34.00 23.75
CA PHE A 220 5.97 32.66 23.68
C PHE A 220 6.71 32.43 22.36
N LEU A 221 6.25 33.08 21.29
CA LEU A 221 6.77 32.95 19.94
C LEU A 221 6.53 34.24 19.18
N ASP A 222 7.54 34.72 18.47
CA ASP A 222 7.44 35.76 17.44
C ASP A 222 8.48 35.45 16.34
N VAL A 223 8.03 34.86 15.23
CA VAL A 223 8.91 34.41 14.14
C VAL A 223 8.44 34.88 12.78
N GLU A 224 9.39 35.19 11.90
CA GLU A 224 9.13 35.68 10.55
C GLU A 224 8.53 34.59 9.64
N MET A 225 7.45 34.91 8.93
CA MET A 225 6.74 34.01 8.01
C MET A 225 7.27 34.04 6.58
N HIS A 226 8.45 34.63 6.33
CA HIS A 226 9.10 34.58 5.03
C HIS A 226 10.46 33.88 5.12
N MET A 227 10.80 33.17 4.05
CA MET A 227 12.04 32.43 3.94
C MET A 227 12.55 32.50 2.50
N GLU A 228 13.86 32.40 2.33
CA GLU A 228 14.42 32.18 1.00
C GLU A 228 14.03 30.79 0.45
N GLY A 229 13.89 30.69 -0.86
CA GLY A 229 13.61 29.41 -1.48
C GLY A 229 13.21 29.53 -2.94
N THR A 230 12.68 28.43 -3.50
CA THR A 230 12.13 28.44 -4.86
C THR A 230 10.63 28.64 -4.80
N ASP A 231 10.16 29.73 -5.39
CA ASP A 231 8.75 30.07 -5.44
C ASP A 231 7.95 28.94 -6.12
N PRO A 232 6.95 28.36 -5.44
CA PRO A 232 6.26 27.16 -5.90
C PRO A 232 5.46 27.37 -7.20
N VAL A 233 5.10 28.62 -7.53
CA VAL A 233 4.30 28.97 -8.71
C VAL A 233 5.20 29.27 -9.90
N THR A 234 6.16 30.19 -9.71
CA THR A 234 7.04 30.70 -10.77
C THR A 234 8.26 29.81 -11.00
N LYS A 235 8.58 28.91 -10.05
CA LYS A 235 9.74 28.01 -10.06
C LYS A 235 11.08 28.76 -10.15
N LYS A 236 11.13 29.98 -9.61
CA LYS A 236 12.31 30.84 -9.54
C LYS A 236 12.71 31.02 -8.08
N TYR A 237 14.01 31.15 -7.84
CA TYR A 237 14.50 31.51 -6.51
C TYR A 237 14.02 32.93 -6.13
N LYS A 238 13.61 33.08 -4.88
CA LYS A 238 13.25 34.34 -4.23
C LYS A 238 13.81 34.32 -2.81
N GLU A 239 14.28 35.47 -2.36
CA GLU A 239 14.82 35.65 -1.00
C GLU A 239 13.72 35.80 0.06
N ASP A 240 12.46 36.02 -0.37
CA ASP A 240 11.36 36.41 0.50
C ASP A 240 10.06 35.70 0.09
N ILE A 241 9.94 34.41 0.41
CA ILE A 241 8.75 33.60 0.12
C ILE A 241 7.89 33.49 1.36
N TYR A 242 6.67 34.02 1.26
CA TYR A 242 5.65 33.85 2.28
C TYR A 242 5.27 32.38 2.47
N GLN A 243 5.29 31.93 3.73
CA GLN A 243 4.98 30.57 4.17
C GLN A 243 3.47 30.32 4.22
N SER A 244 2.82 30.44 3.06
CA SER A 244 1.36 30.43 2.93
C SER A 244 0.69 29.11 3.29
N GLU A 245 1.34 27.96 3.12
CA GLU A 245 0.76 26.69 3.57
C GLU A 245 0.82 26.54 5.08
N ALA A 246 1.94 26.91 5.71
CA ALA A 246 2.05 26.94 7.17
C ALA A 246 0.95 27.84 7.77
N ALA A 247 0.78 29.06 7.24
CA ALA A 247 -0.31 29.97 7.64
C ALA A 247 -1.70 29.34 7.44
N GLY A 248 -1.92 28.66 6.31
CA GLY A 248 -3.17 27.97 6.01
C GLY A 248 -3.49 26.83 6.98
N ILE A 249 -2.48 26.06 7.38
CA ILE A 249 -2.62 24.97 8.36
C ILE A 249 -2.96 25.55 9.74
N ILE A 250 -2.25 26.60 10.18
CA ILE A 250 -2.55 27.27 11.46
C ILE A 250 -3.99 27.78 11.48
N LYS A 251 -4.44 28.44 10.41
CA LYS A 251 -5.83 28.91 10.27
C LYS A 251 -6.83 27.77 10.34
N PHE A 252 -6.54 26.62 9.73
CA PHE A 252 -7.39 25.43 9.81
C PHE A 252 -7.54 24.92 11.26
N TYR A 253 -6.44 24.85 12.03
CA TYR A 253 -6.51 24.41 13.42
C TYR A 253 -7.26 25.40 14.32
N MET A 254 -7.14 26.71 14.06
CA MET A 254 -7.96 27.72 14.74
C MET A 254 -9.47 27.48 14.51
N GLN A 255 -9.87 27.08 13.31
CA GLN A 255 -11.26 26.74 12.97
C GLN A 255 -11.72 25.41 13.60
N CYS A 256 -10.80 24.46 13.79
CA CYS A 256 -11.10 23.18 14.43
C CYS A 256 -11.43 23.30 15.92
N ARG A 257 -10.93 24.35 16.59
CA ARG A 257 -11.08 24.57 18.04
C ARG A 257 -12.53 24.41 18.52
N ASP A 258 -13.48 25.02 17.81
CA ASP A 258 -14.89 25.05 18.20
C ASP A 258 -15.78 24.20 17.29
N ASN A 259 -15.19 23.39 16.41
CA ASN A 259 -15.97 22.59 15.47
C ASN A 259 -16.69 21.44 16.21
N PRO A 260 -18.04 21.41 16.24
CA PRO A 260 -18.80 20.41 16.98
C PRO A 260 -18.61 18.99 16.42
N LEU A 261 -18.20 18.84 15.15
CA LEU A 261 -17.92 17.53 14.55
C LEU A 261 -16.74 16.82 15.21
N LEU A 262 -15.83 17.57 15.85
CA LEU A 262 -14.58 17.06 16.43
C LEU A 262 -14.66 16.88 17.95
N LYS A 263 -15.71 17.41 18.59
CA LYS A 263 -15.91 17.32 20.04
C LYS A 263 -16.62 16.03 20.42
N LYS A 264 -16.55 15.66 21.69
CA LYS A 264 -17.19 14.44 22.23
C LYS A 264 -18.66 14.33 21.78
N GLY A 265 -19.03 13.18 21.21
CA GLY A 265 -20.34 12.92 20.60
C GLY A 265 -20.49 13.42 19.15
N GLY A 266 -19.52 14.15 18.61
CA GLY A 266 -19.46 14.58 17.22
C GLY A 266 -19.06 13.44 16.28
N LYS A 267 -19.43 13.57 15.00
CA LYS A 267 -19.24 12.52 13.97
C LYS A 267 -17.80 12.06 13.80
N PHE A 268 -16.83 12.95 13.97
CA PHE A 268 -15.40 12.68 13.80
C PHE A 268 -14.66 12.84 15.13
N ALA A 269 -15.33 12.75 16.27
CA ALA A 269 -14.70 12.83 17.58
C ALA A 269 -13.60 11.77 17.75
N MET A 270 -12.61 12.05 18.59
CA MET A 270 -11.73 10.99 19.10
C MET A 270 -12.60 9.98 19.87
N PRO A 271 -12.37 8.67 19.70
CA PRO A 271 -13.30 7.66 20.17
C PRO A 271 -13.24 7.53 21.69
N SER A 272 -14.41 7.49 22.29
CA SER A 272 -14.64 7.25 23.72
C SER A 272 -15.27 5.89 24.01
N THR A 273 -15.64 5.15 22.96
CA THR A 273 -16.09 3.76 23.02
C THR A 273 -15.41 2.93 21.93
N ARG A 274 -15.45 1.60 22.10
CA ARG A 274 -14.92 0.66 21.11
C ARG A 274 -15.68 0.70 19.79
N GLU A 275 -16.99 0.96 19.81
CA GLU A 275 -17.83 1.10 18.62
C GLU A 275 -17.45 2.34 17.83
N GLU A 276 -17.22 3.48 18.50
CA GLU A 276 -16.74 4.70 17.88
C GLU A 276 -15.38 4.48 17.22
N PHE A 277 -14.46 3.78 17.90
CA PHE A 277 -13.16 3.41 17.33
C PHE A 277 -13.34 2.54 16.08
N LYS A 278 -14.11 1.45 16.16
CA LYS A 278 -14.34 0.51 15.05
C LYS A 278 -14.96 1.17 13.82
N SER A 279 -15.65 2.30 13.96
CA SER A 279 -16.17 3.07 12.83
C SER A 279 -15.08 3.67 11.94
N GLY A 280 -13.89 3.95 12.50
CA GLY A 280 -12.79 4.66 11.82
C GLY A 280 -13.05 6.13 11.55
N SER A 281 -14.20 6.69 11.97
CA SER A 281 -14.57 8.09 11.67
C SER A 281 -13.60 9.10 12.30
N PHE A 282 -12.98 8.75 13.43
CA PHE A 282 -11.96 9.56 14.11
C PHE A 282 -10.71 9.82 13.25
N LEU A 283 -10.48 9.02 12.19
CA LEU A 283 -9.38 9.26 11.25
C LEU A 283 -9.55 10.59 10.49
N ASN A 284 -10.74 11.19 10.51
CA ASN A 284 -10.98 12.55 10.02
C ASN A 284 -10.90 13.60 11.14
N ASN A 285 -10.37 13.28 12.33
CA ASN A 285 -10.20 14.25 13.41
C ASN A 285 -8.90 15.06 13.25
N ALA A 286 -8.95 16.36 13.52
CA ALA A 286 -7.77 17.23 13.50
C ALA A 286 -6.70 16.82 14.54
N ALA A 287 -7.12 16.27 15.69
CA ALA A 287 -6.25 15.74 16.74
C ALA A 287 -5.46 14.52 16.25
N PHE A 288 -6.12 13.58 15.56
CA PHE A 288 -5.44 12.45 14.91
C PHE A 288 -4.40 12.92 13.89
N LEU A 289 -4.74 13.94 13.08
CA LEU A 289 -3.83 14.50 12.08
C LEU A 289 -2.57 15.12 12.71
N ILE A 290 -2.72 15.97 13.73
CA ILE A 290 -1.57 16.64 14.35
C ILE A 290 -0.74 15.68 15.21
N GLN A 291 -1.37 14.75 15.95
CA GLN A 291 -0.67 13.74 16.75
C GLN A 291 0.22 12.86 15.85
N THR A 292 -0.30 12.45 14.68
CA THR A 292 0.49 11.69 13.71
C THR A 292 1.63 12.53 13.13
N TYR A 293 1.38 13.80 12.81
CA TYR A 293 2.41 14.68 12.25
C TYR A 293 3.53 14.94 13.26
N ILE A 294 3.21 15.17 14.52
CA ILE A 294 4.19 15.34 15.61
C ILE A 294 5.07 14.09 15.74
N TYR A 295 4.46 12.89 15.68
CA TYR A 295 5.20 11.62 15.74
C TYR A 295 6.17 11.44 14.56
N GLU A 296 5.79 11.81 13.33
CA GLU A 296 6.70 11.76 12.18
C GLU A 296 7.76 12.89 12.18
N PHE A 297 7.49 14.00 12.86
CA PHE A 297 8.36 15.18 12.84
C PHE A 297 9.43 15.17 13.94
N ILE A 298 9.07 14.81 15.17
CA ILE A 298 9.99 14.81 16.32
C ILE A 298 10.68 13.46 16.41
N ASP A 299 12.01 13.49 16.45
CA ASP A 299 12.83 12.31 16.21
C ASP A 299 13.79 11.96 17.36
N THR A 300 13.78 12.76 18.43
CA THR A 300 14.62 12.58 19.63
C THR A 300 13.79 12.71 20.91
N ALA A 301 14.19 11.98 21.95
CA ALA A 301 13.55 12.05 23.26
C ALA A 301 13.61 13.47 23.86
N GLU A 302 14.74 14.15 23.70
CA GLU A 302 14.98 15.51 24.21
C GLU A 302 14.04 16.52 23.55
N SER A 303 13.95 16.50 22.22
CA SER A 303 13.05 17.40 21.49
C SER A 303 11.58 17.15 21.83
N TYR A 304 11.21 15.89 22.11
CA TYR A 304 9.86 15.58 22.55
C TYR A 304 9.57 16.08 23.98
N LYS A 305 10.54 15.98 24.90
CA LYS A 305 10.43 16.55 26.25
C LYS A 305 10.26 18.07 26.20
N ASP A 306 11.02 18.75 25.34
CA ASP A 306 10.88 20.19 25.10
C ASP A 306 9.49 20.55 24.57
N PHE A 307 8.95 19.75 23.64
CA PHE A 307 7.59 19.88 23.15
C PHE A 307 6.54 19.69 24.26
N VAL A 308 6.67 18.66 25.10
CA VAL A 308 5.75 18.40 26.22
C VAL A 308 5.78 19.53 27.25
N ASN A 309 6.96 20.07 27.56
CA ASN A 309 7.10 21.25 28.41
C ASN A 309 6.41 22.48 27.80
N ALA A 310 6.56 22.71 26.50
CA ALA A 310 5.85 23.79 25.81
C ALA A 310 4.32 23.63 25.87
N VAL A 311 3.80 22.40 25.77
CA VAL A 311 2.37 22.11 25.96
C VAL A 311 1.93 22.45 27.38
N HIS A 312 2.72 22.05 28.38
CA HIS A 312 2.43 22.37 29.79
C HIS A 312 2.41 23.88 30.03
N GLU A 313 3.44 24.61 29.58
CA GLU A 313 3.52 26.07 29.72
C GLU A 313 2.33 26.79 29.08
N LEU A 314 1.98 26.44 27.84
CA LEU A 314 0.83 27.03 27.15
C LEU A 314 -0.50 26.68 27.82
N MET A 315 -0.63 25.49 28.44
CA MET A 315 -1.80 25.09 29.19
C MET A 315 -1.95 25.85 30.51
N VAL A 316 -0.87 26.00 31.27
CA VAL A 316 -0.87 26.78 32.53
C VAL A 316 -1.19 28.25 32.23
N ASP A 317 -0.71 28.80 31.12
CA ASP A 317 -1.05 30.15 30.64
C ASP A 317 -2.56 30.33 30.37
N GLN A 318 -3.33 29.24 30.23
CA GLN A 318 -4.79 29.33 30.09
C GLN A 318 -5.54 29.48 31.42
N VAL A 319 -4.90 29.20 32.55
CA VAL A 319 -5.50 29.22 33.88
C VAL A 319 -5.20 30.58 34.51
N THR A 320 -6.22 31.39 34.75
CA THR A 320 -6.05 32.70 35.42
C THR A 320 -5.82 32.51 36.91
N GLU A 321 -4.91 33.27 37.52
CA GLU A 321 -4.62 33.29 38.96
C GLU A 321 -5.87 33.47 39.87
N LYS A 322 -6.99 33.95 39.33
CA LYS A 322 -8.27 34.11 40.05
C LYS A 322 -9.02 32.80 40.32
N GLU A 323 -8.62 31.68 39.73
CA GLU A 323 -9.14 30.35 40.10
C GLU A 323 -8.28 29.79 41.25
N ASN A 324 -8.64 30.15 42.49
CA ASN A 324 -7.98 29.62 43.69
C ASN A 324 -7.95 28.07 43.65
N PRO A 325 -6.78 27.42 43.74
CA PRO A 325 -6.66 25.95 43.76
C PRO A 325 -7.44 25.30 44.92
N GLU A 326 -7.66 26.06 46.00
CA GLU A 326 -8.45 25.63 47.16
C GLU A 326 -9.96 25.64 46.92
N GLN A 327 -10.47 26.42 45.96
CA GLN A 327 -11.90 26.42 45.63
C GLN A 327 -12.29 25.24 44.73
N THR A 328 -11.36 24.63 44.00
CA THR A 328 -11.60 23.39 43.24
C THR A 328 -11.82 22.14 44.11
N LYS A 329 -11.53 22.20 45.41
CA LYS A 329 -11.83 21.11 46.36
C LYS A 329 -13.28 21.10 46.85
N LYS A 330 -14.07 22.16 46.62
CA LYS A 330 -15.50 22.20 46.99
C LYS A 330 -16.40 22.23 45.74
N LYS A 331 -17.02 21.07 45.48
CA LYS A 331 -18.10 20.77 44.51
C LYS A 331 -17.69 20.45 43.06
N GLY A 332 -17.22 19.22 42.83
CA GLY A 332 -17.78 18.27 41.84
C GLY A 332 -17.73 18.54 40.32
N LYS A 333 -17.32 19.71 39.81
CA LYS A 333 -17.16 19.94 38.37
C LYS A 333 -15.89 20.71 38.05
N LYS A 334 -14.80 20.00 37.71
CA LYS A 334 -13.66 20.60 37.00
C LYS A 334 -14.16 21.24 35.71
N GLY A 335 -13.80 22.52 35.49
CA GLY A 335 -14.10 23.25 34.25
C GLY A 335 -13.43 22.59 33.03
N LYS A 336 -13.84 22.98 31.82
CA LYS A 336 -13.34 22.39 30.55
C LYS A 336 -11.81 22.33 30.47
N LYS A 337 -11.12 23.40 30.90
CA LYS A 337 -9.66 23.48 30.89
C LYS A 337 -8.98 22.50 31.84
N GLY A 338 -9.52 22.35 33.06
CA GLY A 338 -9.01 21.38 34.03
C GLY A 338 -9.15 19.95 33.56
N ARG A 339 -10.24 19.62 32.85
CA ARG A 339 -10.41 18.29 32.24
C ARG A 339 -9.38 18.01 31.15
N ILE A 340 -9.14 18.98 30.24
CA ILE A 340 -8.11 18.83 29.20
C ILE A 340 -6.71 18.72 29.82
N PHE A 341 -6.43 19.48 30.90
CA PHE A 341 -5.17 19.34 31.64
C PHE A 341 -5.01 17.92 32.18
N ASP A 342 -6.04 17.35 32.82
CA ASP A 342 -5.99 15.97 33.32
C ASP A 342 -5.89 14.93 32.19
N GLU A 343 -6.44 15.22 31.00
CA GLU A 343 -6.30 14.37 29.81
C GLU A 343 -4.87 14.40 29.27
N LEU A 344 -4.11 15.49 29.47
CA LEU A 344 -2.72 15.64 29.02
C LEU A 344 -1.72 15.14 30.06
N PHE A 345 -1.97 15.43 31.34
CA PHE A 345 -1.02 15.24 32.44
C PHE A 345 -1.68 14.57 33.65
N VAL A 346 -0.92 13.77 34.38
CA VAL A 346 -1.32 13.18 35.66
C VAL A 346 -0.27 13.48 36.73
N ALA A 347 -0.66 13.41 38.00
CA ALA A 347 0.27 13.61 39.11
C ALA A 347 1.38 12.54 39.08
N LYS A 348 2.62 12.93 39.41
CA LYS A 348 3.78 12.02 39.37
C LYS A 348 3.58 10.73 40.19
N ASP A 349 2.81 10.79 41.27
CA ASP A 349 2.55 9.64 42.16
C ASP A 349 1.70 8.55 41.47
N THR A 350 1.01 8.89 40.37
CA THR A 350 0.22 7.94 39.57
C THR A 350 1.03 7.25 38.47
N LEU A 351 2.31 7.59 38.31
CA LEU A 351 3.18 7.02 37.27
C LEU A 351 3.32 5.50 37.43
N SER A 352 3.52 5.02 38.66
CA SER A 352 3.73 3.58 38.94
C SER A 352 2.56 2.70 38.53
N GLU A 353 1.32 3.20 38.57
CA GLU A 353 0.12 2.44 38.21
C GLU A 353 -0.06 2.32 36.68
N ASN A 354 0.43 3.31 35.93
CA ASN A 354 0.16 3.45 34.50
C ASN A 354 1.36 3.13 33.60
N ILE A 355 2.58 3.11 34.14
CA ILE A 355 3.79 2.80 33.37
C ILE A 355 3.76 1.39 32.76
N LYS A 356 3.04 0.45 33.41
CA LYS A 356 2.84 -0.93 32.93
C LYS A 356 2.39 -1.04 31.47
N TYR A 357 1.57 -0.09 30.99
CA TYR A 357 1.10 -0.08 29.60
C TYR A 357 2.28 0.13 28.65
N ILE A 358 3.12 1.12 28.94
CA ILE A 358 4.32 1.43 28.15
C ILE A 358 5.33 0.27 28.24
N GLU A 359 5.54 -0.26 29.45
CA GLU A 359 6.48 -1.36 29.69
C GLU A 359 6.07 -2.62 28.93
N SER A 360 4.80 -3.00 28.97
CA SER A 360 4.30 -4.19 28.26
C SER A 360 4.58 -4.12 26.75
N PHE A 361 4.38 -2.96 26.11
CA PHE A 361 4.73 -2.77 24.70
C PHE A 361 6.24 -2.74 24.46
N CYS A 362 7.02 -2.10 25.35
CA CYS A 362 8.48 -2.12 25.26
C CYS A 362 9.03 -3.54 25.33
N ASP A 363 8.51 -4.34 26.26
CA ASP A 363 8.89 -5.74 26.44
C ASP A 363 8.51 -6.59 25.23
N LEU A 364 7.31 -6.37 24.66
CA LEU A 364 6.90 -7.02 23.41
C LEU A 364 7.86 -6.69 22.25
N VAL A 365 8.19 -5.41 22.06
CA VAL A 365 9.08 -4.97 20.95
C VAL A 365 10.50 -5.48 21.17
N LYS A 366 11.01 -5.39 22.40
CA LYS A 366 12.33 -5.95 22.76
C LYS A 366 12.37 -7.46 22.51
N TYR A 367 11.38 -8.19 23.00
CA TYR A 367 11.31 -9.64 22.84
C TYR A 367 11.23 -10.04 21.36
N THR A 368 10.38 -9.36 20.57
CA THR A 368 10.26 -9.65 19.13
C THR A 368 11.53 -9.34 18.35
N ASN A 369 12.28 -8.30 18.72
CA ASN A 369 13.56 -7.97 18.09
C ASN A 369 14.70 -8.91 18.52
N GLU A 370 14.76 -9.31 19.79
CA GLU A 370 15.79 -10.23 20.31
C GLU A 370 15.61 -11.67 19.79
N ASN A 371 14.38 -12.06 19.44
CA ASN A 371 14.03 -13.38 18.90
C ASN A 371 13.65 -13.31 17.42
N ALA A 372 14.18 -12.33 16.67
CA ALA A 372 13.88 -12.20 15.26
C ALA A 372 14.61 -13.28 14.45
N ASP A 373 13.90 -14.00 13.57
CA ASP A 373 14.52 -14.97 12.64
C ASP A 373 15.11 -14.29 11.38
N PHE A 374 14.90 -12.98 11.27
CA PHE A 374 15.24 -12.15 10.11
C PHE A 374 15.52 -10.73 10.59
N PRO A 375 16.39 -9.93 9.95
CA PRO A 375 16.78 -8.61 10.47
C PRO A 375 15.65 -7.58 10.50
N PHE A 376 14.48 -7.89 9.92
CA PHE A 376 13.31 -7.03 9.91
C PHE A 376 12.07 -7.86 10.29
N CYS A 377 11.35 -7.46 11.33
CA CYS A 377 10.14 -8.13 11.79
C CYS A 377 8.91 -7.78 10.92
N ASN A 378 8.88 -6.58 10.34
CA ASN A 378 7.80 -6.10 9.50
C ASN A 378 8.28 -4.95 8.57
N SER A 379 7.36 -4.41 7.75
CA SER A 379 7.68 -3.36 6.77
C SER A 379 8.06 -2.00 7.37
N SER A 380 7.75 -1.70 8.63
CA SER A 380 8.06 -0.41 9.24
C SER A 380 9.51 -0.31 9.71
N GLN A 381 10.15 -1.46 9.95
CA GLN A 381 11.56 -1.56 10.37
C GLN A 381 12.54 -1.47 9.19
N LEU A 382 12.04 -1.50 7.95
CA LEU A 382 12.90 -1.29 6.79
C LEU A 382 13.49 0.12 6.82
N PRO A 383 14.80 0.27 6.52
CA PRO A 383 15.40 1.58 6.32
C PRO A 383 14.61 2.38 5.28
N GLN A 384 14.14 3.56 5.68
CA GLN A 384 13.46 4.50 4.78
C GLN A 384 14.48 5.54 4.34
N PHE A 385 14.57 5.79 3.04
CA PHE A 385 15.58 6.72 2.56
C PHE A 385 15.36 8.12 3.13
N THR A 386 16.44 8.84 3.25
CA THR A 386 16.47 10.13 3.89
C THR A 386 17.50 11.04 3.24
N ARG A 387 17.84 12.16 3.88
CA ARG A 387 18.99 12.96 3.47
C ARG A 387 20.19 12.74 4.35
N VAL A 388 21.35 12.68 3.72
CA VAL A 388 22.63 12.66 4.42
C VAL A 388 23.54 13.78 3.90
N PRO A 389 24.42 14.33 4.75
CA PRO A 389 25.47 15.22 4.30
C PRO A 389 26.42 14.48 3.35
N ARG A 390 27.05 15.23 2.43
CA ARG A 390 28.14 14.65 1.62
C ARG A 390 29.30 14.26 2.51
N CYS A 391 29.83 13.07 2.27
CA CYS A 391 31.15 12.70 2.74
C CYS A 391 32.19 13.50 1.95
N LYS A 392 33.18 14.04 2.65
CA LYS A 392 34.32 14.71 2.03
C LYS A 392 35.16 13.68 1.28
N LEU A 393 35.73 14.08 0.13
CA LEU A 393 36.50 13.18 -0.74
C LEU A 393 37.71 12.54 -0.05
N ASP A 394 38.31 13.23 0.92
CA ASP A 394 39.41 12.74 1.75
C ASP A 394 38.95 11.81 2.90
N LYS A 395 37.64 11.54 3.00
CA LYS A 395 36.97 10.80 4.08
C LYS A 395 37.23 11.37 5.49
N SER A 396 37.68 12.63 5.61
CA SER A 396 37.94 13.29 6.90
C SER A 396 36.67 13.60 7.71
N GLY A 397 35.50 13.49 7.08
CA GLY A 397 34.21 13.71 7.72
C GLY A 397 33.14 14.11 6.72
N PHE A 398 32.17 14.89 7.19
CA PHE A 398 31.00 15.29 6.42
C PHE A 398 30.97 16.80 6.19
N GLU A 399 30.35 17.21 5.09
CA GLU A 399 30.06 18.61 4.79
C GLU A 399 29.04 19.17 5.79
N ARG A 400 29.35 20.34 6.37
CA ARG A 400 28.45 21.02 7.34
C ARG A 400 27.33 21.79 6.64
N ASN A 401 27.51 22.15 5.38
CA ASN A 401 26.55 22.94 4.63
C ASN A 401 25.34 22.06 4.22
N GLN A 402 24.16 22.37 4.75
CA GLN A 402 22.91 21.66 4.46
C GLN A 402 22.54 21.65 2.96
N PHE A 403 22.94 22.65 2.19
CA PHE A 403 22.74 22.68 0.73
C PHE A 403 23.45 21.54 0.00
N LEU A 404 24.52 20.99 0.58
CA LEU A 404 25.27 19.91 -0.02
C LEU A 404 24.66 18.53 0.24
N TYR A 405 23.69 18.40 1.15
CA TYR A 405 23.08 17.11 1.47
C TYR A 405 22.37 16.51 0.24
N TYR A 406 22.19 15.19 0.22
CA TYR A 406 21.56 14.47 -0.88
C TYR A 406 20.64 13.36 -0.38
N SER A 407 19.69 12.93 -1.22
CA SER A 407 18.79 11.82 -0.91
C SER A 407 19.51 10.49 -1.11
N ASP A 408 19.53 9.65 -0.09
CA ASP A 408 20.34 8.44 -0.03
C ASP A 408 19.55 7.17 -0.40
N CYS A 409 18.66 7.25 -1.40
CA CYS A 409 17.73 6.14 -1.70
C CYS A 409 18.41 4.85 -2.17
N VAL A 410 19.46 4.94 -3.00
CA VAL A 410 20.22 3.77 -3.46
C VAL A 410 21.09 3.23 -2.33
N GLU A 411 21.70 4.12 -1.56
CA GLU A 411 22.47 3.81 -0.37
C GLU A 411 21.61 3.08 0.68
N THR A 412 20.40 3.56 0.93
CA THR A 412 19.45 2.95 1.87
C THR A 412 19.01 1.56 1.40
N ALA A 413 18.79 1.37 0.09
CA ALA A 413 18.50 0.04 -0.46
C ALA A 413 19.66 -0.93 -0.23
N LEU A 414 20.91 -0.46 -0.39
CA LEU A 414 22.11 -1.22 -0.06
C LEU A 414 22.21 -1.51 1.44
N LEU A 415 21.86 -0.58 2.33
CA LEU A 415 21.82 -0.81 3.78
C LEU A 415 20.88 -1.97 4.10
N GLY A 416 19.65 -1.94 3.58
CA GLY A 416 18.68 -3.01 3.78
C GLY A 416 19.18 -4.37 3.27
N LEU A 417 19.83 -4.39 2.10
CA LEU A 417 20.46 -5.60 1.55
C LEU A 417 21.56 -6.13 2.47
N PHE A 418 22.51 -5.29 2.88
CA PHE A 418 23.62 -5.72 3.72
C PHE A 418 23.17 -6.14 5.12
N CYS A 419 22.11 -5.54 5.67
CA CYS A 419 21.46 -6.07 6.85
C CYS A 419 21.01 -7.51 6.64
N CYS A 420 20.42 -7.87 5.50
CA CYS A 420 20.07 -9.27 5.19
C CYS A 420 21.29 -10.17 4.99
N LEU A 421 22.34 -9.68 4.31
CA LEU A 421 23.53 -10.46 4.01
C LEU A 421 24.39 -10.75 5.25
N ALA A 422 24.47 -9.79 6.17
CA ALA A 422 25.29 -9.86 7.38
C ALA A 422 24.58 -10.57 8.55
N TYR A 423 23.25 -10.73 8.49
CA TYR A 423 22.49 -11.20 9.64
C TYR A 423 22.72 -12.68 9.95
N ASN A 424 23.12 -12.94 11.19
CA ASN A 424 23.19 -14.26 11.79
C ASN A 424 21.90 -14.55 12.57
N PRO A 425 21.00 -15.40 12.07
CA PRO A 425 19.78 -15.75 12.77
C PRO A 425 20.02 -16.60 14.03
N GLU A 426 21.18 -17.23 14.19
CA GLU A 426 21.51 -18.00 15.40
C GLU A 426 21.96 -17.10 16.56
N THR A 427 22.74 -16.05 16.27
CA THR A 427 23.27 -15.13 17.28
C THR A 427 22.44 -13.85 17.43
N GLY A 428 21.56 -13.56 16.46
CA GLY A 428 20.77 -12.34 16.37
C GLY A 428 21.62 -11.09 16.08
N LYS A 429 22.82 -11.26 15.52
CA LYS A 429 23.80 -10.18 15.27
C LYS A 429 24.18 -10.07 13.80
N TYR A 430 24.75 -8.94 13.42
CA TYR A 430 25.39 -8.77 12.12
C TYR A 430 26.86 -9.16 12.18
N GLU A 431 27.29 -9.95 11.20
CA GLU A 431 28.66 -10.44 11.04
C GLU A 431 29.09 -10.21 9.59
N THR A 432 30.38 -9.98 9.34
CA THR A 432 30.90 -9.67 7.99
C THR A 432 32.07 -10.54 7.55
N ASP A 433 32.59 -11.39 8.46
CA ASP A 433 33.78 -12.18 8.21
C ASP A 433 33.57 -13.22 7.09
N HIS A 434 32.33 -13.68 6.89
CA HIS A 434 31.96 -14.62 5.82
C HIS A 434 31.97 -14.00 4.41
N MET A 435 31.97 -12.67 4.29
CA MET A 435 31.91 -11.99 2.98
C MET A 435 33.27 -11.95 2.26
N GLY A 436 34.37 -12.19 2.98
CA GLY A 436 35.71 -12.26 2.42
C GLY A 436 36.77 -11.51 3.23
N THR A 437 38.04 -11.77 2.94
CA THR A 437 39.18 -11.11 3.60
C THR A 437 39.36 -9.66 3.17
N GLU A 438 38.92 -9.32 1.95
CA GLU A 438 39.03 -8.00 1.32
C GLU A 438 37.88 -7.03 1.64
N VAL A 439 36.95 -7.43 2.51
CA VAL A 439 35.86 -6.57 2.98
C VAL A 439 36.42 -5.25 3.54
N SER A 440 35.84 -4.14 3.08
CA SER A 440 36.26 -2.80 3.45
C SER A 440 36.23 -2.55 4.96
N LYS A 441 37.19 -1.75 5.44
CA LYS A 441 37.30 -1.39 6.86
C LYS A 441 36.02 -0.67 7.34
N GLU A 442 35.49 0.22 6.52
CA GLU A 442 34.28 0.98 6.82
C GLU A 442 33.05 0.09 6.98
N LEU A 443 32.88 -0.94 6.15
CA LEU A 443 31.77 -1.89 6.28
C LEU A 443 31.88 -2.71 7.58
N ARG A 444 33.09 -3.16 7.95
CA ARG A 444 33.34 -3.86 9.23
C ARG A 444 33.14 -2.96 10.43
N GLU A 445 33.56 -1.70 10.37
CA GLU A 445 33.34 -0.71 11.43
C GLU A 445 31.86 -0.42 11.62
N PHE A 446 31.11 -0.24 10.52
CA PHE A 446 29.68 0.01 10.59
C PHE A 446 28.92 -1.09 11.35
N PHE A 447 29.07 -2.36 10.97
CA PHE A 447 28.37 -3.45 11.67
C PHE A 447 28.93 -3.76 13.06
N ARG A 448 30.11 -3.24 13.42
CA ARG A 448 30.61 -3.28 14.80
C ARG A 448 29.92 -2.26 15.69
N ASP A 449 29.70 -1.06 15.16
CA ASP A 449 29.00 0.04 15.86
C ASP A 449 27.48 -0.22 15.91
N TYR A 450 26.95 -0.95 14.92
CA TYR A 450 25.55 -1.38 14.83
C TYR A 450 25.43 -2.91 14.72
N PRO A 451 25.73 -3.67 15.79
CA PRO A 451 25.89 -5.13 15.72
C PRO A 451 24.59 -5.93 15.74
N LYS A 452 23.43 -5.29 15.92
CA LYS A 452 22.12 -5.94 16.01
C LYS A 452 21.08 -5.15 15.21
N PRO A 453 20.03 -5.82 14.71
CA PRO A 453 18.87 -5.13 14.16
C PRO A 453 18.32 -4.08 15.11
N LYS A 454 17.86 -2.96 14.54
CA LYS A 454 17.18 -1.90 15.27
C LYS A 454 15.77 -1.75 14.74
N GLU A 455 14.89 -1.30 15.62
CA GLU A 455 13.50 -1.02 15.29
C GLU A 455 13.36 0.09 14.23
N THR A 456 14.22 1.11 14.30
CA THR A 456 14.26 2.23 13.36
C THR A 456 15.69 2.52 12.94
N THR A 457 15.87 2.90 11.67
CA THR A 457 17.16 3.42 11.17
C THR A 457 17.17 4.93 11.40
N ASN A 458 18.08 5.42 12.25
CA ASN A 458 18.16 6.83 12.57
C ASN A 458 19.17 7.59 11.70
N PHE A 459 19.24 8.90 11.88
CA PHE A 459 20.01 9.80 11.02
C PHE A 459 21.47 9.45 11.08
N GLU A 460 21.98 9.29 12.30
CA GLU A 460 23.38 8.99 12.50
C GLU A 460 23.73 7.66 11.84
N MET A 461 22.85 6.66 11.90
CA MET A 461 23.04 5.39 11.19
C MET A 461 23.06 5.59 9.66
N HIS A 462 22.13 6.35 9.08
CA HIS A 462 22.16 6.70 7.65
C HIS A 462 23.44 7.44 7.25
N LYS A 463 23.85 8.42 8.05
CA LYS A 463 25.06 9.21 7.86
C LYS A 463 26.31 8.33 7.93
N GLN A 464 26.44 7.47 8.94
CA GLN A 464 27.56 6.53 9.02
C GLN A 464 27.55 5.51 7.87
N TRP A 465 26.37 5.02 7.48
CA TRP A 465 26.24 4.14 6.32
C TRP A 465 26.70 4.81 5.02
N SER A 466 26.35 6.08 4.81
CA SER A 466 26.76 6.82 3.61
C SER A 466 28.28 6.89 3.44
N LYS A 467 29.06 6.87 4.55
CA LYS A 467 30.52 6.81 4.53
C LYS A 467 31.06 5.50 3.97
N VAL A 468 30.32 4.40 4.13
CA VAL A 468 30.70 3.06 3.63
C VAL A 468 30.69 3.04 2.10
N VAL A 469 29.69 3.68 1.48
CA VAL A 469 29.41 3.59 0.04
C VAL A 469 29.75 4.86 -0.75
N ALA A 470 30.20 5.93 -0.09
CA ALA A 470 30.66 7.17 -0.74
C ALA A 470 32.18 7.22 -0.88
N CYS A 471 32.65 8.07 -1.80
CA CYS A 471 34.07 8.33 -2.03
C CYS A 471 34.88 7.05 -2.29
N LEU A 472 34.25 6.09 -2.97
CA LEU A 472 34.87 4.85 -3.41
C LEU A 472 35.90 5.12 -4.52
N LYS A 473 36.94 4.29 -4.57
CA LYS A 473 38.11 4.41 -5.44
C LYS A 473 37.83 3.93 -6.86
N ASP A 474 36.93 2.99 -7.09
CA ASP A 474 36.61 2.53 -8.45
C ASP A 474 35.92 3.66 -9.24
N GLU A 475 36.61 4.14 -10.27
CA GLU A 475 36.13 5.19 -11.17
C GLU A 475 35.00 4.71 -12.10
N LYS A 476 34.71 3.40 -12.15
CA LYS A 476 33.57 2.86 -12.89
C LYS A 476 32.24 3.09 -12.16
N ILE A 477 32.27 3.32 -10.85
CA ILE A 477 31.08 3.60 -10.04
C ILE A 477 30.57 5.01 -10.36
N ASP A 478 29.32 5.06 -10.79
CA ASP A 478 28.66 6.30 -11.13
C ASP A 478 27.95 6.93 -9.93
N TYR A 479 28.34 8.18 -9.66
CA TYR A 479 27.72 9.05 -8.69
C TYR A 479 27.16 10.30 -9.35
N TRP A 480 26.13 10.88 -8.74
CA TRP A 480 25.55 12.13 -9.20
C TRP A 480 26.34 13.37 -8.69
N LYS A 481 26.94 13.30 -7.50
CA LYS A 481 27.58 14.45 -6.84
C LYS A 481 28.94 14.11 -6.23
N SER A 482 30.05 14.40 -6.91
CA SER A 482 31.41 14.34 -6.29
C SER A 482 31.64 13.04 -5.49
N LYS A 483 31.43 11.88 -6.10
CA LYS A 483 31.49 10.55 -5.44
C LYS A 483 30.54 10.36 -4.24
N ASN A 484 29.43 11.09 -4.23
CA ASN A 484 28.28 10.96 -3.33
C ASN A 484 26.99 10.92 -4.17
N GLU A 485 25.90 10.39 -3.61
CA GLU A 485 24.62 10.16 -4.30
C GLU A 485 24.76 9.14 -5.44
N LEU A 486 24.62 7.85 -5.13
CA LEU A 486 24.73 6.75 -6.08
C LEU A 486 23.65 6.81 -7.16
N ILE A 487 24.05 6.57 -8.42
CA ILE A 487 23.09 6.49 -9.53
C ILE A 487 22.47 5.08 -9.58
N ALA A 488 21.14 5.01 -9.59
CA ALA A 488 20.41 3.75 -9.69
C ALA A 488 20.67 3.00 -11.02
N GLY A 489 20.91 1.69 -10.92
CA GLY A 489 21.13 0.74 -12.02
C GLY A 489 21.81 -0.52 -11.49
N ILE A 490 21.42 -1.70 -11.98
CA ILE A 490 21.92 -2.97 -11.42
C ILE A 490 23.43 -3.08 -11.56
N ALA A 491 23.99 -2.82 -12.74
CA ALA A 491 25.43 -2.90 -12.93
C ALA A 491 26.18 -1.91 -12.01
N ASN A 492 25.65 -0.69 -11.81
CA ASN A 492 26.28 0.28 -10.91
C ASN A 492 26.24 -0.17 -9.44
N ILE A 493 25.10 -0.69 -8.99
CA ILE A 493 24.91 -1.19 -7.62
C ILE A 493 25.86 -2.36 -7.34
N PHE A 494 26.03 -3.28 -8.28
CA PHE A 494 26.94 -4.41 -8.10
C PHE A 494 28.40 -3.98 -8.12
N LEU A 495 28.81 -2.96 -8.90
CA LEU A 495 30.17 -2.39 -8.78
C LEU A 495 30.46 -1.86 -7.36
N VAL A 496 29.48 -1.22 -6.72
CA VAL A 496 29.61 -0.79 -5.31
C VAL A 496 29.80 -2.00 -4.40
N ILE A 497 29.00 -3.06 -4.60
CA ILE A 497 29.13 -4.32 -3.82
C ILE A 497 30.52 -4.92 -4.00
N ALA A 498 31.04 -4.98 -5.23
CA ALA A 498 32.38 -5.49 -5.51
C ALA A 498 33.44 -4.72 -4.75
N GLU A 499 33.38 -3.38 -4.75
CA GLU A 499 34.41 -2.58 -4.08
C GLU A 499 34.37 -2.72 -2.55
N ILE A 500 33.19 -2.76 -1.93
CA ILE A 500 33.10 -2.81 -0.46
C ILE A 500 33.28 -4.23 0.12
N THR A 501 33.13 -5.27 -0.70
CA THR A 501 33.28 -6.69 -0.29
C THR A 501 34.57 -7.34 -0.80
N GLY A 502 35.17 -6.79 -1.86
CA GLY A 502 36.32 -7.37 -2.57
C GLY A 502 35.96 -8.43 -3.63
N GLN A 503 34.68 -8.77 -3.82
CA GLN A 503 34.26 -9.79 -4.79
C GLN A 503 34.23 -9.28 -6.24
N ASN A 504 35.40 -9.09 -6.84
CA ASN A 504 35.51 -8.45 -8.15
C ASN A 504 35.19 -9.35 -9.35
N ALA A 505 35.62 -10.61 -9.35
CA ALA A 505 35.58 -11.45 -10.57
C ALA A 505 34.15 -11.70 -11.08
N ASP A 506 33.29 -12.32 -10.27
CA ASP A 506 31.92 -12.67 -10.66
C ASP A 506 31.06 -11.42 -10.96
N ILE A 507 31.31 -10.33 -10.24
CA ILE A 507 30.59 -9.07 -10.42
C ILE A 507 30.98 -8.40 -11.73
N LEU A 508 32.27 -8.39 -12.10
CA LEU A 508 32.70 -7.82 -13.38
C LEU A 508 32.13 -8.61 -14.56
N GLU A 509 32.02 -9.93 -14.46
CA GLU A 509 31.32 -10.75 -15.46
C GLU A 509 29.82 -10.42 -15.55
N LEU A 510 29.15 -10.20 -14.41
CA LEU A 510 27.76 -9.75 -14.39
C LEU A 510 27.62 -8.40 -15.10
N VAL A 511 28.50 -7.44 -14.80
CA VAL A 511 28.49 -6.10 -15.42
C VAL A 511 28.69 -6.22 -16.93
N GLU A 512 29.65 -7.04 -17.39
CA GLU A 512 29.87 -7.28 -18.82
C GLU A 512 28.64 -7.90 -19.50
N CYS A 513 27.99 -8.87 -18.85
CA CYS A 513 26.77 -9.49 -19.36
C CYS A 513 25.64 -8.45 -19.54
N ILE A 514 25.48 -7.54 -18.55
CA ILE A 514 24.51 -6.43 -18.61
C ILE A 514 24.85 -5.45 -19.73
N GLU A 515 26.13 -5.06 -19.87
CA GLU A 515 26.59 -4.16 -20.92
C GLU A 515 26.34 -4.73 -22.32
N ASN A 516 26.62 -6.01 -22.52
CA ASN A 516 26.34 -6.73 -23.76
C ASN A 516 24.83 -6.78 -24.05
N ALA A 517 24.00 -7.13 -23.07
CA ALA A 517 22.54 -7.12 -23.22
C ALA A 517 22.01 -5.73 -23.61
N CYS A 518 22.59 -4.66 -23.05
CA CYS A 518 22.25 -3.28 -23.38
C CYS A 518 22.69 -2.89 -24.81
N LYS A 519 23.91 -3.26 -25.20
CA LYS A 519 24.51 -2.94 -26.49
C LYS A 519 23.74 -3.57 -27.65
N TYR A 520 23.42 -4.86 -27.53
CA TYR A 520 22.72 -5.62 -28.57
C TYR A 520 21.20 -5.58 -28.43
N LYS A 521 20.67 -5.03 -27.33
CA LYS A 521 19.24 -5.02 -26.98
C LYS A 521 18.62 -6.43 -26.85
N GLU A 522 19.42 -7.38 -26.36
CA GLU A 522 19.10 -8.82 -26.32
C GLU A 522 18.73 -9.31 -24.91
N LEU A 523 17.99 -8.50 -24.14
CA LEU A 523 17.66 -8.82 -22.76
C LEU A 523 16.88 -10.14 -22.62
N ASP A 524 15.91 -10.39 -23.50
CA ASP A 524 15.09 -11.62 -23.50
C ASP A 524 15.96 -12.90 -23.47
N SER A 525 17.11 -12.89 -24.17
CA SER A 525 18.01 -14.05 -24.24
C SER A 525 18.99 -14.15 -23.07
N LYS A 526 19.32 -13.01 -22.43
CA LYS A 526 20.31 -12.90 -21.36
C LYS A 526 19.71 -12.84 -19.96
N GLN A 527 18.40 -12.70 -19.84
CA GLN A 527 17.73 -12.49 -18.55
C GLN A 527 18.01 -13.61 -17.54
N SER A 528 18.00 -14.88 -17.97
CA SER A 528 18.32 -16.01 -17.07
C SER A 528 19.76 -15.94 -16.58
N GLU A 529 20.71 -15.76 -17.50
CA GLU A 529 22.14 -15.68 -17.18
C GLU A 529 22.44 -14.55 -16.18
N ILE A 530 21.83 -13.37 -16.38
CA ILE A 530 21.95 -12.22 -15.47
C ILE A 530 21.34 -12.54 -14.11
N ALA A 531 20.16 -13.14 -14.07
CA ALA A 531 19.48 -13.52 -12.82
C ALA A 531 20.28 -14.57 -12.03
N ASP A 532 20.83 -15.58 -12.71
CA ASP A 532 21.63 -16.65 -12.11
C ASP A 532 22.93 -16.11 -11.51
N LYS A 533 23.60 -15.17 -12.20
CA LYS A 533 24.79 -14.48 -11.68
C LYS A 533 24.46 -13.64 -10.43
N ILE A 534 23.37 -12.87 -10.48
CA ILE A 534 22.89 -12.09 -9.32
C ILE A 534 22.61 -13.01 -8.13
N GLU A 535 21.94 -14.13 -8.35
CA GLU A 535 21.65 -15.11 -7.30
C GLU A 535 22.93 -15.70 -6.70
N SER A 536 23.89 -16.08 -7.55
CA SER A 536 25.18 -16.64 -7.11
C SER A 536 25.94 -15.66 -6.20
N ILE A 537 26.06 -14.40 -6.63
CA ILE A 537 26.77 -13.35 -5.88
C ILE A 537 26.11 -13.11 -4.51
N ILE A 538 24.78 -12.98 -4.47
CA ILE A 538 24.05 -12.74 -3.21
C ILE A 538 24.17 -13.96 -2.28
N LYS A 539 24.11 -15.19 -2.80
CA LYS A 539 24.33 -16.41 -2.01
C LYS A 539 25.75 -16.50 -1.44
N ALA A 540 26.74 -16.09 -2.21
CA ALA A 540 28.13 -16.05 -1.75
C ALA A 540 28.29 -15.07 -0.58
N LEU A 541 27.70 -13.88 -0.68
CA LEU A 541 27.78 -12.81 0.33
C LEU A 541 26.86 -13.01 1.53
N SER A 542 25.83 -13.84 1.45
CA SER A 542 24.89 -14.06 2.55
C SER A 542 25.49 -14.98 3.61
N LEU A 543 25.38 -14.61 4.88
CA LEU A 543 25.77 -15.48 6.00
C LEU A 543 24.82 -16.68 6.09
N ASN A 544 23.52 -16.41 6.03
CA ASN A 544 22.51 -17.45 5.90
C ASN A 544 22.53 -18.01 4.47
N LYS A 545 23.04 -19.23 4.30
CA LYS A 545 23.12 -19.91 3.01
C LYS A 545 21.78 -20.44 2.50
N ASN A 546 20.76 -20.51 3.36
CA ASN A 546 19.38 -20.78 2.95
C ASN A 546 18.72 -19.49 2.43
N VAL A 547 19.28 -18.92 1.36
CA VAL A 547 18.78 -17.73 0.69
C VAL A 547 18.40 -18.06 -0.75
N ARG A 548 17.24 -17.57 -1.18
CA ARG A 548 16.73 -17.64 -2.54
C ARG A 548 16.64 -16.23 -3.11
N VAL A 549 17.02 -16.08 -4.37
CA VAL A 549 16.96 -14.81 -5.08
C VAL A 549 16.03 -14.93 -6.28
N GLU A 550 15.17 -13.94 -6.51
CA GLU A 550 14.32 -13.87 -7.70
C GLU A 550 14.43 -12.48 -8.34
N CYS A 551 14.78 -12.42 -9.62
CA CYS A 551 14.74 -11.18 -10.40
C CYS A 551 13.43 -11.09 -11.20
N LYS A 552 12.65 -10.02 -10.99
CA LYS A 552 11.38 -9.78 -11.68
C LYS A 552 11.39 -8.46 -12.43
N GLN A 553 10.61 -8.37 -13.50
CA GLN A 553 10.42 -7.14 -14.27
C GLN A 553 11.72 -6.52 -14.82
N MET A 554 12.69 -7.37 -15.16
CA MET A 554 13.96 -6.92 -15.72
C MET A 554 13.73 -6.17 -17.04
N ARG A 555 14.28 -4.96 -17.15
CA ARG A 555 14.14 -4.12 -18.35
C ARG A 555 15.40 -3.31 -18.64
N LEU A 556 15.68 -3.13 -19.92
CA LEU A 556 16.71 -2.21 -20.39
C LEU A 556 16.29 -0.76 -20.11
N GLY A 557 17.24 0.07 -19.72
CA GLY A 557 17.02 1.49 -19.57
C GLY A 557 18.31 2.29 -19.58
N LYS A 558 18.22 3.53 -19.11
CA LYS A 558 19.36 4.43 -18.96
C LYS A 558 19.43 4.97 -17.54
N ARG A 559 20.63 4.96 -16.98
CA ARG A 559 21.01 5.67 -15.76
C ARG A 559 20.76 7.18 -15.91
N SER A 560 20.76 7.92 -14.80
CA SER A 560 20.59 9.38 -14.80
C SER A 560 21.68 10.13 -15.59
N ASN A 561 22.87 9.56 -15.71
CA ASN A 561 23.97 10.09 -16.53
C ASN A 561 23.88 9.68 -18.02
N GLY A 562 22.85 8.93 -18.41
CA GLY A 562 22.61 8.48 -19.79
C GLY A 562 23.27 7.16 -20.18
N LYS A 563 24.14 6.57 -19.34
CA LYS A 563 24.72 5.24 -19.59
C LYS A 563 23.63 4.17 -19.57
N ALA A 564 23.76 3.15 -20.43
CA ALA A 564 22.81 2.05 -20.48
C ALA A 564 22.99 1.11 -19.26
N ASP A 565 21.88 0.58 -18.75
CA ASP A 565 21.86 -0.38 -17.64
C ASP A 565 20.52 -1.13 -17.65
N ILE A 566 20.34 -2.00 -16.67
CA ILE A 566 19.11 -2.73 -16.39
C ILE A 566 18.50 -2.24 -15.08
N PHE A 567 17.16 -2.26 -15.07
CA PHE A 567 16.30 -2.03 -13.92
C PHE A 567 15.50 -3.30 -13.65
N SER A 568 15.37 -3.71 -12.39
CA SER A 568 14.68 -4.94 -11.99
C SER A 568 14.24 -4.84 -10.53
N GLU A 569 13.21 -5.61 -10.20
CA GLU A 569 12.92 -6.01 -8.83
C GLU A 569 13.83 -7.20 -8.47
N ILE A 570 14.61 -7.10 -7.39
CA ILE A 570 15.45 -8.20 -6.86
C ILE A 570 14.88 -8.62 -5.51
N ARG A 571 14.29 -9.81 -5.44
CA ARG A 571 13.77 -10.38 -4.18
C ARG A 571 14.84 -11.25 -3.56
N VAL A 572 15.15 -11.00 -2.29
CA VAL A 572 16.07 -11.81 -1.47
C VAL A 572 15.25 -12.42 -0.35
N ILE A 573 15.09 -13.74 -0.35
CA ILE A 573 14.25 -14.49 0.57
C ILE A 573 15.13 -15.47 1.34
N SER A 574 15.28 -15.25 2.64
CA SER A 574 16.06 -16.09 3.53
C SER A 574 15.16 -16.98 4.36
N GLY A 575 15.54 -18.24 4.53
CA GLY A 575 14.86 -19.20 5.40
C GLY A 575 15.67 -19.49 6.66
N PHE A 576 15.01 -19.51 7.81
CA PHE A 576 15.58 -20.00 9.06
C PHE A 576 14.56 -20.87 9.79
N GLY A 577 14.97 -22.08 10.18
CA GLY A 577 14.05 -23.11 10.67
C GLY A 577 12.91 -23.39 9.67
N LYS A 578 11.67 -23.10 10.08
CA LYS A 578 10.47 -23.25 9.23
C LYS A 578 9.98 -21.92 8.63
N VAL A 579 10.61 -20.79 8.95
CA VAL A 579 10.17 -19.44 8.56
C VAL A 579 10.99 -18.97 7.37
N TYR A 580 10.32 -18.34 6.39
CA TYR A 580 10.97 -17.61 5.30
C TYR A 580 10.63 -16.13 5.42
N ASN A 581 11.58 -15.23 5.31
CA ASN A 581 11.31 -13.80 5.21
C ASN A 581 12.27 -13.21 4.20
N GLY A 582 11.91 -12.09 3.63
CA GLY A 582 12.72 -11.49 2.61
C GLY A 582 12.50 -10.00 2.48
N ILE A 583 13.28 -9.44 1.58
CA ILE A 583 13.13 -8.08 1.10
C ILE A 583 13.07 -8.10 -0.43
N SER A 584 12.45 -7.08 -0.98
CA SER A 584 12.50 -6.78 -2.41
C SER A 584 13.17 -5.44 -2.60
N LEU A 585 14.18 -5.40 -3.46
CA LEU A 585 14.85 -4.19 -3.91
C LEU A 585 14.31 -3.85 -5.29
N ASP A 586 13.46 -2.83 -5.37
CA ASP A 586 12.91 -2.36 -6.64
C ASP A 586 13.80 -1.24 -7.20
N ILE A 587 14.66 -1.58 -8.16
CA ILE A 587 15.62 -0.67 -8.76
C ILE A 587 14.98 -0.06 -10.00
N ILE A 588 14.62 1.22 -9.92
CA ILE A 588 13.93 1.96 -10.98
C ILE A 588 14.76 3.17 -11.43
N PRO A 589 14.45 3.80 -12.58
CA PRO A 589 15.17 5.00 -13.00
C PRO A 589 15.15 6.06 -11.91
N LYS A 590 16.35 6.49 -11.49
CA LYS A 590 16.64 7.50 -10.44
C LYS A 590 16.46 7.07 -8.98
N HIS A 591 15.83 5.95 -8.69
CA HIS A 591 15.51 5.54 -7.31
C HIS A 591 15.68 4.04 -7.08
N ALA A 592 15.86 3.66 -5.82
CA ALA A 592 15.72 2.28 -5.36
C ALA A 592 14.80 2.26 -4.13
N VAL A 593 13.92 1.26 -4.04
CA VAL A 593 12.93 1.14 -2.96
C VAL A 593 13.00 -0.24 -2.33
N LEU A 594 12.90 -0.31 -1.01
CA LEU A 594 12.82 -1.56 -0.25
C LEU A 594 11.38 -1.92 0.06
N THR A 595 11.04 -3.19 -0.08
CA THR A 595 9.75 -3.75 0.32
C THR A 595 9.95 -5.01 1.14
N PHE A 596 9.17 -5.18 2.22
CA PHE A 596 9.26 -6.37 3.07
C PHE A 596 8.45 -7.51 2.49
N LEU A 597 9.04 -8.71 2.45
CA LEU A 597 8.41 -9.94 1.98
C LEU A 597 8.24 -10.89 3.17
N ARG A 598 7.07 -10.86 3.82
CA ARG A 598 6.75 -11.80 4.91
C ARG A 598 6.38 -13.16 4.32
N SER A 599 6.94 -14.28 4.82
CA SER A 599 6.30 -15.59 4.59
C SER A 599 5.34 -15.94 5.73
N SER A 600 4.30 -16.69 5.35
CA SER A 600 3.14 -17.02 6.18
C SER A 600 3.38 -18.24 7.07
N LYS A 601 4.29 -18.17 8.04
CA LYS A 601 4.42 -19.24 9.05
C LYS A 601 4.49 -18.72 10.48
N ASN A 602 3.89 -19.51 11.35
CA ASN A 602 3.72 -19.29 12.79
C ASN A 602 5.03 -18.82 13.42
N LYS A 603 5.05 -17.58 13.95
CA LYS A 603 6.02 -17.19 14.97
C LYS A 603 5.93 -18.17 16.15
N SER A 604 7.00 -18.28 16.94
CA SER A 604 7.05 -19.17 18.10
C SER A 604 5.86 -18.98 19.04
N ALA A 605 5.45 -20.02 19.76
CA ALA A 605 4.35 -19.95 20.74
C ALA A 605 4.60 -18.85 21.79
N GLN A 606 5.87 -18.63 22.13
CA GLN A 606 6.29 -17.59 23.08
C GLN A 606 6.06 -16.17 22.55
N VAL A 607 6.25 -15.91 21.25
CA VAL A 607 5.88 -14.61 20.66
C VAL A 607 4.37 -14.40 20.77
N LYS A 608 3.55 -15.43 20.50
CA LYS A 608 2.09 -15.34 20.65
C LYS A 608 1.69 -15.02 22.09
N GLU A 609 2.33 -15.65 23.06
CA GLU A 609 2.13 -15.39 24.49
C GLU A 609 2.43 -13.92 24.84
N LYS A 610 3.53 -13.34 24.34
CA LYS A 610 3.82 -11.91 24.54
C LYS A 610 2.78 -10.97 23.96
N TYR A 611 2.24 -11.29 22.78
CA TYR A 611 1.11 -10.51 22.24
C TYR A 611 -0.13 -10.61 23.14
N GLU A 612 -0.48 -11.80 23.63
CA GLU A 612 -1.61 -11.97 24.56
C GLU A 612 -1.37 -11.28 25.92
N GLU A 613 -0.14 -11.26 26.44
CA GLU A 613 0.23 -10.49 27.65
C GLU A 613 -0.07 -9.00 27.48
N VAL A 614 0.32 -8.39 26.34
CA VAL A 614 -0.01 -6.99 26.04
C VAL A 614 -1.52 -6.81 25.93
N LYS A 615 -2.21 -7.69 25.21
CA LYS A 615 -3.68 -7.62 25.09
C LYS A 615 -4.38 -7.64 26.45
N ASN A 616 -3.92 -8.50 27.36
CA ASN A 616 -4.45 -8.61 28.71
C ASN A 616 -4.09 -7.40 29.57
N THR A 617 -2.88 -6.85 29.43
CA THR A 617 -2.45 -5.64 30.14
C THR A 617 -3.36 -4.46 29.85
N TYR A 618 -3.79 -4.32 28.59
CA TYR A 618 -4.70 -3.26 28.18
C TYR A 618 -6.17 -3.59 28.50
N SER A 619 -6.53 -4.85 28.77
CA SER A 619 -7.92 -5.21 29.02
C SER A 619 -8.51 -4.45 30.22
N GLY A 620 -9.64 -3.77 29.99
CA GLY A 620 -10.41 -3.11 31.06
C GLY A 620 -10.23 -1.60 31.19
N VAL A 621 -9.51 -0.95 30.27
CA VAL A 621 -9.33 0.51 30.24
C VAL A 621 -10.06 1.13 29.06
N ASP A 622 -11.32 1.50 29.22
CA ASP A 622 -12.17 2.01 28.12
C ASP A 622 -11.69 3.38 27.57
N CYS A 623 -10.69 3.38 26.69
CA CYS A 623 -10.06 4.58 26.15
C CYS A 623 -9.35 4.33 24.79
N TYR A 624 -8.98 5.41 24.10
CA TYR A 624 -8.38 5.29 22.76
C TYR A 624 -7.10 4.45 22.70
N ILE A 625 -6.20 4.57 23.68
CA ILE A 625 -4.94 3.82 23.67
C ILE A 625 -5.19 2.31 23.81
N GLU A 626 -6.20 1.92 24.60
CA GLU A 626 -6.65 0.53 24.69
C GLU A 626 -7.13 0.02 23.34
N TYR A 627 -8.03 0.75 22.68
CA TYR A 627 -8.63 0.29 21.42
C TYR A 627 -7.58 0.11 20.33
N ILE A 628 -6.65 1.07 20.19
CA ILE A 628 -5.61 1.00 19.15
C ILE A 628 -4.59 -0.10 19.45
N ALA A 629 -4.20 -0.28 20.72
CA ALA A 629 -3.31 -1.36 21.15
C ALA A 629 -3.95 -2.74 20.92
N TYR A 630 -5.19 -2.91 21.38
CA TYR A 630 -5.95 -4.14 21.20
C TYR A 630 -6.10 -4.49 19.72
N GLN A 631 -6.42 -3.50 18.87
CA GLN A 631 -6.56 -3.70 17.43
C GLN A 631 -5.24 -4.14 16.80
N TYR A 632 -4.14 -3.46 17.11
CA TYR A 632 -2.80 -3.82 16.64
C TYR A 632 -2.43 -5.26 17.01
N VAL A 633 -2.57 -5.61 18.28
CA VAL A 633 -2.24 -6.94 18.78
C VAL A 633 -3.14 -8.00 18.16
N SER A 634 -4.43 -7.71 18.00
CA SER A 634 -5.39 -8.64 17.41
C SER A 634 -5.11 -8.89 15.93
N VAL A 635 -4.74 -7.86 15.16
CA VAL A 635 -4.34 -7.98 13.76
C VAL A 635 -3.05 -8.79 13.63
N GLU A 636 -2.05 -8.53 14.48
CA GLU A 636 -0.83 -9.33 14.49
C GLU A 636 -1.12 -10.78 14.87
N LEU A 637 -1.90 -11.07 15.92
CA LEU A 637 -2.30 -12.42 16.31
C LEU A 637 -3.09 -13.15 15.20
N ASP A 638 -4.03 -12.47 14.54
CA ASP A 638 -4.77 -13.02 13.40
C ASP A 638 -3.81 -13.36 12.24
N SER A 639 -2.82 -12.50 11.98
CA SER A 639 -1.78 -12.78 10.97
C SER A 639 -0.92 -13.98 11.35
N LEU A 640 -0.73 -14.24 12.64
CA LEU A 640 0.06 -15.37 13.15
C LEU A 640 -0.71 -16.68 13.11
N ASN A 641 -2.03 -16.68 13.18
CA ASN A 641 -2.85 -17.90 13.25
C ASN A 641 -3.30 -18.42 11.89
N ASN A 642 -3.28 -17.59 10.84
CA ASN A 642 -3.71 -17.99 9.50
C ASN A 642 -2.52 -18.46 8.65
N SER A 643 -2.49 -19.75 8.29
CA SER A 643 -1.50 -20.29 7.36
C SER A 643 -1.97 -20.14 5.90
N ARG A 644 -1.08 -19.53 5.10
CA ARG A 644 -1.03 -19.48 3.63
C ARG A 644 -2.11 -18.70 2.87
N GLU A 645 -1.61 -17.72 2.10
CA GLU A 645 -2.11 -17.21 0.80
C GLU A 645 -3.49 -16.53 0.68
N GLY A 646 -4.32 -16.49 1.73
CA GLY A 646 -5.60 -15.75 1.72
C GLY A 646 -5.61 -14.53 2.64
N LEU A 647 -6.38 -13.48 2.27
CA LEU A 647 -6.85 -12.48 3.25
C LEU A 647 -7.49 -13.22 4.43
N SER A 648 -7.25 -12.77 5.67
CA SER A 648 -7.90 -13.38 6.83
C SER A 648 -9.42 -13.36 6.64
N LYS A 649 -10.12 -14.40 7.10
CA LYS A 649 -11.59 -14.51 6.97
C LYS A 649 -12.29 -13.28 7.56
N ASN A 650 -11.73 -12.72 8.64
CA ASN A 650 -12.22 -11.50 9.30
C ASN A 650 -12.05 -10.27 8.41
N LEU A 651 -10.90 -10.14 7.75
CA LEU A 651 -10.60 -9.03 6.83
C LEU A 651 -11.55 -9.06 5.63
N ARG A 652 -11.72 -10.24 5.01
CA ARG A 652 -12.66 -10.47 3.90
C ARG A 652 -14.09 -10.04 4.26
N LYS A 653 -14.63 -10.59 5.35
CA LYS A 653 -15.98 -10.26 5.83
C LYS A 653 -16.17 -8.76 6.09
N THR A 654 -15.13 -8.10 6.63
CA THR A 654 -15.22 -6.67 6.92
C THR A 654 -15.23 -5.84 5.64
N ILE A 655 -14.41 -6.19 4.65
CA ILE A 655 -14.40 -5.52 3.33
C ILE A 655 -15.75 -5.69 2.64
N GLU A 656 -16.26 -6.92 2.59
CA GLU A 656 -17.55 -7.25 1.95
C GLU A 656 -18.71 -6.50 2.61
N SER A 657 -18.82 -6.52 3.94
CA SER A 657 -19.86 -5.75 4.66
C SER A 657 -19.78 -4.24 4.40
N VAL A 658 -18.57 -3.66 4.34
CA VAL A 658 -18.40 -2.22 4.05
C VAL A 658 -18.85 -1.87 2.63
N ILE A 659 -18.59 -2.76 1.66
CA ILE A 659 -19.01 -2.56 0.27
C ILE A 659 -20.53 -2.64 0.16
N GLN A 660 -21.16 -3.61 0.83
CA GLN A 660 -22.62 -3.77 0.85
C GLN A 660 -23.35 -2.64 1.60
N GLU A 661 -22.74 -2.02 2.62
CA GLU A 661 -23.32 -0.90 3.39
C GLU A 661 -23.25 0.48 2.68
N GLU A 662 -22.92 0.51 1.37
CA GLU A 662 -22.96 1.70 0.50
C GLU A 662 -22.31 2.97 1.09
N SER A 663 -21.00 2.91 1.35
CA SER A 663 -20.07 4.02 1.69
C SER A 663 -19.93 4.45 3.16
N LYS A 664 -20.86 4.15 4.07
CA LYS A 664 -20.75 4.59 5.49
C LYS A 664 -19.58 3.95 6.24
N GLY A 665 -18.98 2.88 5.69
CA GLY A 665 -17.96 2.08 6.35
C GLY A 665 -16.53 2.18 5.82
N ILE A 666 -16.21 3.00 4.79
CA ILE A 666 -14.87 2.97 4.15
C ILE A 666 -13.73 3.18 5.17
N SER A 667 -13.92 4.10 6.13
CA SER A 667 -12.93 4.34 7.19
C SER A 667 -12.64 3.11 8.06
N ARG A 668 -13.58 2.15 8.17
CA ARG A 668 -13.37 0.87 8.88
C ARG A 668 -12.27 0.06 8.20
N ILE A 669 -12.20 0.09 6.87
CA ILE A 669 -11.16 -0.62 6.10
C ILE A 669 -9.77 -0.07 6.45
N PHE A 670 -9.65 1.24 6.71
CA PHE A 670 -8.37 1.86 7.04
C PHE A 670 -7.81 1.44 8.41
N LEU A 671 -8.62 0.80 9.27
CA LEU A 671 -8.21 0.28 10.58
C LEU A 671 -7.73 -1.18 10.57
N LEU A 672 -7.89 -1.88 9.44
CA LEU A 672 -7.66 -3.32 9.38
C LEU A 672 -6.16 -3.62 9.34
N GLU A 673 -5.50 -3.21 8.26
CA GLU A 673 -4.05 -3.27 8.11
C GLU A 673 -3.60 -2.27 7.05
N LYS A 674 -2.28 -2.03 6.95
CA LYS A 674 -1.72 -1.22 5.89
C LYS A 674 -2.04 -1.87 4.53
N LEU A 675 -2.83 -1.20 3.68
CA LEU A 675 -3.31 -1.71 2.39
C LEU A 675 -2.20 -1.65 1.33
N PHE A 676 -1.11 -2.36 1.56
CA PHE A 676 0.05 -2.41 0.68
C PHE A 676 -0.05 -3.58 -0.32
N SER A 677 -0.51 -4.75 0.13
CA SER A 677 -0.58 -5.97 -0.68
C SER A 677 -1.55 -5.88 -1.87
N ASN A 678 -1.10 -6.30 -3.05
CA ASN A 678 -1.94 -6.42 -4.24
C ASN A 678 -3.08 -7.44 -4.05
N GLY A 679 -2.95 -8.42 -3.16
CA GLY A 679 -4.02 -9.37 -2.85
C GLY A 679 -5.23 -8.71 -2.19
N ILE A 680 -4.98 -7.82 -1.21
CA ILE A 680 -6.05 -7.04 -0.55
C ILE A 680 -6.71 -6.09 -1.54
N LYS A 681 -5.89 -5.38 -2.32
CA LYS A 681 -6.36 -4.46 -3.37
C LYS A 681 -7.23 -5.19 -4.39
N ARG A 682 -6.79 -6.35 -4.89
CA ARG A 682 -7.56 -7.23 -5.78
C ARG A 682 -8.91 -7.57 -5.16
N HIS A 683 -8.93 -8.03 -3.91
CA HIS A 683 -10.18 -8.41 -3.26
C HIS A 683 -11.16 -7.24 -3.14
N ILE A 684 -10.70 -6.05 -2.71
CA ILE A 684 -11.54 -4.84 -2.65
C ILE A 684 -12.13 -4.49 -4.02
N ILE A 685 -11.30 -4.50 -5.07
CA ILE A 685 -11.75 -4.19 -6.44
C ILE A 685 -12.76 -5.24 -6.93
N ASN A 686 -12.47 -6.52 -6.74
CA ASN A 686 -13.36 -7.61 -7.13
C ASN A 686 -14.71 -7.52 -6.43
N SER A 687 -14.73 -7.33 -5.10
CA SER A 687 -15.97 -7.19 -4.34
C SER A 687 -16.78 -5.98 -4.80
N PHE A 688 -16.15 -4.83 -5.08
CA PHE A 688 -16.86 -3.65 -5.58
C PHE A 688 -17.41 -3.84 -7.01
N ILE A 689 -16.60 -4.38 -7.92
CA ILE A 689 -17.04 -4.61 -9.31
C ILE A 689 -18.24 -5.54 -9.33
N LEU A 690 -18.21 -6.62 -8.54
CA LEU A 690 -19.29 -7.59 -8.53
C LEU A 690 -20.55 -7.07 -7.83
N ASP A 691 -20.42 -6.34 -6.71
CA ASP A 691 -21.56 -5.72 -6.00
C ASP A 691 -22.29 -4.64 -6.83
N THR A 692 -21.60 -4.07 -7.82
CA THR A 692 -22.16 -3.00 -8.67
C THR A 692 -22.65 -3.48 -10.04
N VAL A 693 -22.63 -4.79 -10.32
CA VAL A 693 -23.05 -5.34 -11.62
C VAL A 693 -24.50 -5.00 -11.97
N ASP A 694 -25.39 -4.99 -10.98
CA ASP A 694 -26.81 -4.68 -11.12
C ASP A 694 -27.22 -3.29 -10.61
N LYS A 695 -26.28 -2.52 -10.05
CA LYS A 695 -26.52 -1.19 -9.49
C LYS A 695 -25.97 -0.10 -10.42
N GLU A 696 -26.67 1.03 -10.51
CA GLU A 696 -26.11 2.22 -11.16
C GLU A 696 -25.35 3.06 -10.14
N VAL A 697 -24.01 3.08 -10.27
CA VAL A 697 -23.14 3.86 -9.38
C VAL A 697 -22.47 5.01 -10.15
N GLY A 698 -22.56 6.23 -9.65
CA GLY A 698 -21.94 7.41 -10.28
C GLY A 698 -20.45 7.57 -9.89
N GLN A 699 -19.69 8.34 -10.68
CA GLN A 699 -18.28 8.70 -10.36
C GLN A 699 -18.12 9.48 -9.05
N THR A 700 -19.21 10.09 -8.56
CA THR A 700 -19.24 10.84 -7.31
C THR A 700 -19.45 9.95 -6.09
N ASN A 701 -19.78 8.67 -6.28
CA ASN A 701 -19.95 7.72 -5.18
C ASN A 701 -18.61 7.51 -4.45
N PRO A 702 -18.58 7.58 -3.10
CA PRO A 702 -17.34 7.39 -2.35
C PRO A 702 -16.66 6.05 -2.58
N LEU A 703 -17.40 4.94 -2.73
CA LEU A 703 -16.80 3.63 -3.02
C LEU A 703 -16.10 3.63 -4.39
N THR A 704 -16.70 4.26 -5.40
CA THR A 704 -16.07 4.42 -6.73
C THR A 704 -14.77 5.22 -6.66
N ARG A 705 -14.73 6.29 -5.87
CA ARG A 705 -13.50 7.08 -5.68
C ARG A 705 -12.43 6.32 -4.90
N PHE A 706 -12.84 5.61 -3.86
CA PHE A 706 -11.97 4.73 -3.07
C PHE A 706 -11.30 3.66 -3.94
N THR A 707 -12.08 2.93 -4.75
CA THR A 707 -11.53 1.91 -5.66
C THR A 707 -10.73 2.51 -6.80
N ALA A 708 -11.11 3.68 -7.31
CA ALA A 708 -10.31 4.42 -8.29
C ALA A 708 -8.93 4.82 -7.73
N ASN A 709 -8.86 5.20 -6.45
CA ASN A 709 -7.60 5.51 -5.78
C ASN A 709 -6.74 4.25 -5.56
N ILE A 710 -7.36 3.10 -5.25
CA ILE A 710 -6.66 1.80 -5.20
C ILE A 710 -6.04 1.47 -6.56
N LEU A 711 -6.80 1.57 -7.65
CA LEU A 711 -6.29 1.34 -9.02
C LEU A 711 -5.17 2.32 -9.39
N GLY A 712 -5.31 3.59 -9.00
CA GLY A 712 -4.28 4.60 -9.17
C GLY A 712 -2.99 4.33 -8.39
N SER A 713 -3.04 3.49 -7.35
CA SER A 713 -1.88 3.15 -6.52
C SER A 713 -0.99 2.04 -7.10
N VAL A 714 -1.48 1.28 -8.08
CA VAL A 714 -0.78 0.10 -8.62
C VAL A 714 -0.20 0.37 -10.02
N PRO A 715 0.97 -0.17 -10.38
CA PRO A 715 1.59 0.03 -11.69
C PRO A 715 0.83 -0.71 -12.80
N LEU A 716 -0.25 -0.14 -13.32
CA LEU A 716 -1.12 -0.81 -14.32
C LEU A 716 -0.46 -1.05 -15.70
N ASN A 717 0.72 -0.49 -15.95
CA ASN A 717 1.53 -0.85 -17.11
C ASN A 717 2.21 -2.22 -16.98
N ASP A 718 2.39 -2.73 -15.75
CA ASP A 718 2.85 -4.09 -15.49
C ASP A 718 1.72 -5.09 -15.74
N LEU A 719 1.98 -6.10 -16.56
CA LEU A 719 0.99 -7.10 -16.96
C LEU A 719 0.48 -7.90 -15.77
N ASN A 720 1.38 -8.40 -14.90
CA ASN A 720 1.01 -9.25 -13.76
C ASN A 720 0.16 -8.47 -12.76
N THR A 721 0.52 -7.23 -12.47
CA THR A 721 -0.28 -6.36 -11.59
C THR A 721 -1.64 -6.07 -12.23
N ARG A 722 -1.65 -5.71 -13.53
CA ARG A 722 -2.88 -5.40 -14.26
C ARG A 722 -3.84 -6.59 -14.32
N SER A 723 -3.34 -7.80 -14.59
CA SER A 723 -4.16 -9.02 -14.62
C SER A 723 -4.77 -9.34 -13.26
N ILE A 724 -4.02 -9.17 -12.19
CA ILE A 724 -4.48 -9.36 -10.81
C ILE A 724 -5.61 -8.40 -10.44
N VAL A 725 -5.49 -7.09 -10.71
CA VAL A 725 -6.47 -6.10 -10.24
C VAL A 725 -7.64 -5.86 -11.19
N LEU A 726 -7.53 -6.20 -12.48
CA LEU A 726 -8.60 -6.04 -13.48
C LEU A 726 -9.38 -7.34 -13.72
N GLU A 727 -9.06 -8.41 -13.01
CA GLU A 727 -9.63 -9.76 -13.20
C GLU A 727 -11.17 -9.79 -13.22
N SER A 728 -11.83 -9.00 -12.38
CA SER A 728 -13.30 -8.93 -12.30
C SER A 728 -13.95 -8.03 -13.37
N PHE A 729 -13.17 -7.25 -14.12
CA PHE A 729 -13.72 -6.25 -15.05
C PHE A 729 -14.57 -6.86 -16.18
N PRO A 730 -14.24 -8.04 -16.75
CA PRO A 730 -15.10 -8.70 -17.74
C PRO A 730 -16.52 -9.03 -17.26
N PHE A 731 -16.77 -9.04 -15.94
CA PHE A 731 -18.09 -9.31 -15.37
C PHE A 731 -18.99 -8.06 -15.33
N HIS A 732 -18.48 -6.88 -15.67
CA HIS A 732 -19.21 -5.61 -15.58
C HIS A 732 -19.18 -4.85 -16.91
N THR A 733 -20.34 -4.43 -17.44
CA THR A 733 -20.41 -3.83 -18.79
C THR A 733 -20.04 -2.34 -18.85
N SER A 734 -20.06 -1.65 -17.70
CA SER A 734 -19.92 -0.19 -17.63
C SER A 734 -18.80 0.28 -16.69
N TRP A 735 -17.80 -0.55 -16.38
CA TRP A 735 -16.74 -0.19 -15.42
C TRP A 735 -15.92 1.04 -15.89
N GLN A 736 -15.88 1.30 -17.20
CA GLN A 736 -15.21 2.46 -17.81
C GLN A 736 -15.84 3.78 -17.34
N LYS A 737 -17.14 3.77 -17.02
CA LYS A 737 -17.83 4.93 -16.44
C LYS A 737 -17.31 5.24 -15.04
N TYR A 738 -16.90 4.22 -14.28
CA TYR A 738 -16.36 4.38 -12.93
C TYR A 738 -14.90 4.84 -12.96
N TYR A 739 -14.14 4.35 -13.94
CA TYR A 739 -12.69 4.55 -14.02
C TYR A 739 -12.24 5.19 -15.34
N PRO A 740 -12.66 6.44 -15.63
CA PRO A 740 -12.33 7.11 -16.89
C PRO A 740 -10.81 7.32 -17.09
N ARG A 741 -10.02 7.35 -16.01
CA ARG A 741 -8.55 7.49 -16.04
C ARG A 741 -7.82 6.25 -16.55
N LEU A 742 -8.53 5.14 -16.75
CA LEU A 742 -7.96 3.97 -17.41
C LEU A 742 -7.83 4.14 -18.93
N GLY A 743 -8.43 5.20 -19.50
CA GLY A 743 -8.23 5.57 -20.91
C GLY A 743 -9.03 4.71 -21.91
N PHE A 744 -10.02 3.96 -21.43
CA PHE A 744 -10.97 3.21 -22.25
C PHE A 744 -12.21 4.05 -22.53
N LYS A 745 -12.71 4.01 -23.77
CA LYS A 745 -13.99 4.64 -24.12
C LYS A 745 -15.14 3.92 -23.40
N PRO A 746 -16.28 4.58 -23.15
CA PRO A 746 -17.46 3.92 -22.64
C PRO A 746 -17.81 2.69 -23.49
N SER A 747 -18.05 1.55 -22.84
CA SER A 747 -18.34 0.24 -23.48
C SER A 747 -17.20 -0.34 -24.33
N GLU A 748 -16.00 0.24 -24.31
CA GLU A 748 -14.82 -0.36 -24.95
C GLU A 748 -14.29 -1.52 -24.09
N PHE A 749 -14.30 -2.72 -24.64
CA PHE A 749 -13.68 -3.88 -24.00
C PHE A 749 -12.16 -3.76 -23.95
N ILE A 750 -11.54 -4.54 -23.07
CA ILE A 750 -10.08 -4.72 -23.07
C ILE A 750 -9.67 -5.28 -24.45
N PRO A 751 -8.68 -4.69 -25.14
CA PRO A 751 -8.24 -5.14 -26.46
C PRO A 751 -7.95 -6.64 -26.49
N LYS A 752 -8.26 -7.31 -27.61
CA LYS A 752 -7.92 -8.73 -27.78
C LYS A 752 -6.40 -8.90 -27.81
N GLU A 753 -5.66 -7.92 -28.28
CA GLU A 753 -4.20 -7.93 -28.30
C GLU A 753 -3.58 -7.79 -26.89
N ASP A 754 -4.37 -7.58 -25.84
CA ASP A 754 -3.86 -7.56 -24.47
C ASP A 754 -3.54 -8.98 -23.97
N ASP A 755 -2.33 -9.15 -23.45
CA ASP A 755 -1.90 -10.40 -22.81
C ASP A 755 -2.68 -10.73 -21.53
N PHE A 756 -3.45 -9.76 -21.00
CA PHE A 756 -4.41 -9.96 -19.92
C PHE A 756 -5.23 -11.24 -20.11
N TRP A 757 -5.71 -11.51 -21.33
CA TRP A 757 -6.54 -12.67 -21.64
C TRP A 757 -5.82 -14.01 -21.46
N ASN A 758 -4.49 -14.05 -21.60
CA ASN A 758 -3.70 -15.26 -21.38
C ASN A 758 -3.48 -15.55 -19.89
N GLN A 759 -3.57 -14.52 -19.03
CA GLN A 759 -3.38 -14.63 -17.58
C GLN A 759 -4.68 -14.61 -16.78
N LEU A 760 -5.82 -14.49 -17.46
CA LEU A 760 -7.12 -14.40 -16.81
C LEU A 760 -7.52 -15.78 -16.25
N GLU A 761 -7.23 -16.00 -14.97
CA GLU A 761 -7.71 -17.14 -14.19
C GLU A 761 -8.63 -16.69 -13.06
N PRO A 762 -9.92 -16.39 -13.35
CA PRO A 762 -10.83 -15.75 -12.41
C PRO A 762 -11.38 -16.71 -11.34
N VAL A 763 -10.56 -17.65 -10.87
CA VAL A 763 -10.92 -18.67 -9.87
C VAL A 763 -11.45 -18.05 -8.59
N ASP A 764 -10.81 -16.98 -8.11
CA ASP A 764 -11.25 -16.27 -6.90
C ASP A 764 -12.54 -15.47 -7.13
N VAL A 765 -12.70 -14.89 -8.33
CA VAL A 765 -13.93 -14.17 -8.71
C VAL A 765 -15.10 -15.14 -8.78
N TYR A 766 -14.89 -16.34 -9.33
CA TYR A 766 -15.92 -17.37 -9.40
C TYR A 766 -16.40 -17.80 -8.02
N ARG A 767 -15.48 -17.99 -7.06
CA ARG A 767 -15.84 -18.33 -5.68
C ARG A 767 -16.71 -17.24 -5.06
N THR A 768 -16.26 -15.98 -5.12
CA THR A 768 -17.03 -14.85 -4.54
C THR A 768 -18.37 -14.63 -5.24
N LEU A 769 -18.45 -14.84 -6.56
CA LEU A 769 -19.70 -14.70 -7.31
C LEU A 769 -20.75 -15.74 -6.90
N LEU A 770 -20.34 -16.93 -6.45
CA LEU A 770 -21.25 -18.02 -6.08
C LEU A 770 -21.59 -18.03 -4.58
N ASP A 771 -20.68 -17.56 -3.73
CA ASP A 771 -20.85 -17.63 -2.27
C ASP A 771 -21.39 -16.34 -1.64
N ASP A 772 -21.05 -15.16 -2.19
CA ASP A 772 -21.10 -13.89 -1.43
C ASP A 772 -22.04 -12.81 -2.01
N ILE A 773 -22.70 -13.07 -3.16
CA ILE A 773 -23.41 -12.04 -3.94
C ILE A 773 -24.83 -12.48 -4.30
N PRO A 774 -25.81 -11.54 -4.36
CA PRO A 774 -27.17 -11.87 -4.78
C PRO A 774 -27.22 -12.57 -6.13
N GLU A 775 -28.04 -13.61 -6.22
CA GLU A 775 -28.09 -14.51 -7.37
C GLU A 775 -28.42 -13.80 -8.70
N SER A 776 -29.26 -12.76 -8.69
CA SER A 776 -29.57 -11.94 -9.86
C SER A 776 -28.34 -11.19 -10.40
N ALA A 777 -27.50 -10.68 -9.50
CA ALA A 777 -26.25 -10.01 -9.85
C ALA A 777 -25.23 -11.02 -10.38
N ALA A 778 -25.13 -12.20 -9.75
CA ALA A 778 -24.27 -13.29 -10.20
C ALA A 778 -24.64 -13.77 -11.62
N LEU A 779 -25.94 -13.91 -11.92
CA LEU A 779 -26.41 -14.24 -13.27
C LEU A 779 -26.06 -13.14 -14.29
N LYS A 780 -26.29 -11.87 -13.94
CA LYS A 780 -25.96 -10.74 -14.81
C LYS A 780 -24.45 -10.67 -15.09
N ALA A 781 -23.64 -10.90 -14.06
CA ALA A 781 -22.18 -10.96 -14.14
C ALA A 781 -21.73 -12.09 -15.07
N THR A 782 -22.33 -13.28 -14.93
CA THR A 782 -22.12 -14.45 -15.79
C THR A 782 -22.40 -14.11 -17.26
N CYS A 783 -23.55 -13.50 -17.54
CA CYS A 783 -23.93 -13.09 -18.89
C CYS A 783 -22.93 -12.08 -19.48
N ASN A 784 -22.45 -11.13 -18.68
CA ASN A 784 -21.46 -10.13 -19.11
C ASN A 784 -20.14 -10.80 -19.48
N TYR A 785 -19.61 -11.66 -18.60
CA TYR A 785 -18.37 -12.38 -18.83
C TYR A 785 -18.41 -13.20 -20.14
N LEU A 786 -19.50 -13.95 -20.35
CA LEU A 786 -19.68 -14.76 -21.57
C LEU A 786 -19.70 -13.90 -22.84
N ARG A 787 -20.37 -12.75 -22.82
CA ARG A 787 -20.41 -11.82 -23.97
C ARG A 787 -19.07 -11.17 -24.26
N VAL A 788 -18.36 -10.72 -23.23
CA VAL A 788 -17.05 -10.06 -23.38
C VAL A 788 -16.02 -11.03 -23.97
N THR A 789 -16.05 -12.28 -23.51
CA THR A 789 -15.09 -13.33 -23.93
C THR A 789 -15.49 -14.07 -25.21
N ALA A 790 -16.71 -13.85 -25.72
CA ALA A 790 -17.25 -14.51 -26.91
C ALA A 790 -16.35 -14.39 -28.15
N ASN A 791 -15.76 -13.21 -28.34
CA ASN A 791 -15.02 -12.87 -29.54
C ASN A 791 -13.52 -13.21 -29.46
N ASP A 792 -13.08 -13.88 -28.39
CA ASP A 792 -11.70 -14.28 -28.16
C ASP A 792 -11.58 -15.81 -28.09
N ALA A 793 -11.02 -16.41 -29.15
CA ALA A 793 -10.87 -17.86 -29.26
C ALA A 793 -10.04 -18.45 -28.10
N ARG A 794 -9.09 -17.69 -27.53
CA ARG A 794 -8.27 -18.15 -26.40
C ARG A 794 -9.08 -18.38 -25.15
N MET A 795 -10.19 -17.65 -25.00
CA MET A 795 -11.09 -17.74 -23.85
C MET A 795 -12.08 -18.90 -23.97
N ASN A 796 -12.10 -19.65 -25.07
CA ASN A 796 -13.08 -20.71 -25.28
C ASN A 796 -13.02 -21.79 -24.17
N ASN A 797 -11.82 -22.29 -23.87
CA ASN A 797 -11.64 -23.28 -22.80
C ASN A 797 -12.07 -22.74 -21.43
N SER A 798 -11.73 -21.48 -21.11
CA SER A 798 -12.11 -20.85 -19.84
C SER A 798 -13.62 -20.64 -19.75
N ARG A 799 -14.29 -20.27 -20.85
CA ARG A 799 -15.76 -20.17 -20.91
C ARG A 799 -16.43 -21.52 -20.69
N VAL A 800 -15.96 -22.57 -21.39
CA VAL A 800 -16.48 -23.94 -21.22
C VAL A 800 -16.27 -24.40 -19.78
N ALA A 801 -15.06 -24.28 -19.25
CA ALA A 801 -14.75 -24.69 -17.88
C ALA A 801 -15.58 -23.93 -16.82
N TYR A 802 -15.83 -22.64 -17.03
CA TYR A 802 -16.66 -21.84 -16.14
C TYR A 802 -18.13 -22.27 -16.16
N ILE A 803 -18.70 -22.39 -17.37
CA ILE A 803 -20.13 -22.62 -17.53
C ILE A 803 -20.54 -24.03 -17.13
N THR A 804 -19.60 -24.98 -17.07
CA THR A 804 -19.83 -26.35 -16.60
C THR A 804 -19.57 -26.56 -15.10
N ARG A 805 -19.40 -25.50 -14.30
CA ARG A 805 -19.21 -25.65 -12.85
C ARG A 805 -20.53 -25.99 -12.15
N ASP A 806 -20.51 -27.05 -11.33
CA ASP A 806 -21.63 -27.54 -10.52
C ASP A 806 -22.34 -26.41 -9.75
N ALA A 807 -21.60 -25.62 -8.97
CA ALA A 807 -22.19 -24.54 -8.17
C ALA A 807 -22.84 -23.42 -9.01
N LEU A 808 -22.35 -23.16 -10.23
CA LEU A 808 -23.00 -22.23 -11.15
C LEU A 808 -24.28 -22.86 -11.74
N LEU A 809 -24.26 -24.15 -12.01
CA LEU A 809 -25.44 -24.87 -12.48
C LEU A 809 -26.53 -24.93 -11.41
N ASP A 810 -26.14 -25.17 -10.16
CA ASP A 810 -27.05 -25.10 -9.02
C ASP A 810 -27.67 -23.70 -8.94
N LEU A 811 -26.88 -22.63 -9.11
CA LEU A 811 -27.42 -21.26 -9.17
C LEU A 811 -28.44 -21.07 -10.30
N ILE A 812 -28.14 -21.55 -11.51
CA ILE A 812 -29.01 -21.39 -12.69
C ILE A 812 -30.31 -22.19 -12.53
N VAL A 813 -30.26 -23.37 -11.89
CA VAL A 813 -31.32 -24.37 -11.94
C VAL A 813 -32.15 -24.44 -10.65
N SER A 814 -31.57 -24.15 -9.48
CA SER A 814 -32.22 -24.27 -8.16
C SER A 814 -33.48 -23.41 -7.97
N LYS A 815 -33.69 -22.40 -8.82
CA LYS A 815 -34.87 -21.52 -8.76
C LYS A 815 -36.02 -21.91 -9.67
N GLY A 816 -35.87 -22.96 -10.49
CA GLY A 816 -36.89 -23.31 -11.49
C GLY A 816 -37.07 -22.27 -12.59
N MET A 817 -36.14 -21.32 -12.75
CA MET A 817 -36.23 -20.23 -13.72
C MET A 817 -35.58 -20.61 -15.06
N ILE A 818 -36.35 -21.33 -15.89
CA ILE A 818 -35.97 -21.68 -17.27
C ILE A 818 -35.54 -20.46 -18.09
N GLU A 819 -36.11 -19.28 -17.83
CA GLU A 819 -35.75 -18.04 -18.50
C GLU A 819 -34.25 -17.70 -18.36
N ASP A 820 -33.66 -17.93 -17.20
CA ASP A 820 -32.25 -17.65 -16.93
C ASP A 820 -31.34 -18.64 -17.67
N LEU A 821 -31.75 -19.92 -17.68
CA LEU A 821 -31.13 -20.96 -18.50
C LEU A 821 -31.17 -20.59 -19.99
N LEU A 822 -32.35 -20.25 -20.52
CA LEU A 822 -32.54 -19.87 -21.93
C LEU A 822 -31.71 -18.65 -22.31
N LYS A 823 -31.60 -17.67 -21.42
CA LYS A 823 -30.78 -16.48 -21.62
C LYS A 823 -29.30 -16.82 -21.75
N ILE A 824 -28.77 -17.69 -20.89
CA ILE A 824 -27.38 -18.17 -21.00
C ILE A 824 -27.20 -19.00 -22.27
N GLN A 825 -28.14 -19.90 -22.56
CA GLN A 825 -28.11 -20.74 -23.78
C GLN A 825 -28.01 -19.90 -25.04
N SER A 826 -28.78 -18.81 -25.12
CA SER A 826 -28.71 -17.86 -26.24
C SER A 826 -27.30 -17.29 -26.43
N ILE A 827 -26.66 -16.84 -25.34
CA ILE A 827 -25.30 -16.25 -25.39
C ILE A 827 -24.24 -17.28 -25.80
N ILE A 828 -24.27 -18.49 -25.25
CA ILE A 828 -23.27 -19.51 -25.59
C ILE A 828 -23.47 -20.03 -27.02
N LYS A 829 -24.71 -20.15 -27.49
CA LYS A 829 -25.04 -20.59 -28.85
C LYS A 829 -24.52 -19.63 -29.92
N GLU A 830 -24.53 -18.33 -29.63
CA GLU A 830 -23.97 -17.31 -30.53
C GLU A 830 -22.44 -17.30 -30.56
N SER A 831 -21.76 -17.93 -29.59
CA SER A 831 -20.34 -17.69 -29.32
C SER A 831 -19.45 -18.93 -29.21
N MET A 832 -20.01 -20.14 -29.21
CA MET A 832 -19.28 -21.41 -29.07
C MET A 832 -19.49 -22.30 -30.30
N GLU A 833 -18.50 -23.14 -30.59
CA GLU A 833 -18.62 -24.17 -31.63
C GLU A 833 -19.55 -25.31 -31.19
N ASP A 834 -20.19 -25.98 -32.16
CA ASP A 834 -21.19 -27.04 -31.90
C ASP A 834 -20.64 -28.20 -31.04
N CYS A 835 -19.34 -28.49 -31.11
CA CYS A 835 -18.72 -29.53 -30.29
C CYS A 835 -18.61 -29.13 -28.81
N ASP A 836 -18.29 -27.86 -28.52
CA ASP A 836 -18.20 -27.35 -27.15
C ASP A 836 -19.58 -27.12 -26.56
N LEU A 837 -20.56 -26.67 -27.36
CA LEU A 837 -21.96 -26.58 -26.95
C LEU A 837 -22.51 -27.93 -26.50
N ASN A 838 -22.25 -28.98 -27.28
CA ASN A 838 -22.67 -30.34 -26.90
C ASN A 838 -21.98 -30.82 -25.62
N TYR A 839 -20.69 -30.55 -25.46
CA TYR A 839 -19.98 -30.87 -24.23
C TYR A 839 -20.65 -30.19 -23.03
N VAL A 840 -20.91 -28.87 -23.12
CA VAL A 840 -21.59 -28.09 -22.08
C VAL A 840 -22.98 -28.66 -21.77
N TYR A 841 -23.83 -28.87 -22.78
CA TYR A 841 -25.20 -29.37 -22.55
C TYR A 841 -25.25 -30.78 -21.97
N ILE A 842 -24.31 -31.66 -22.32
CA ILE A 842 -24.25 -33.00 -21.75
C ILE A 842 -23.78 -32.94 -20.30
N THR A 843 -22.78 -32.11 -19.97
CA THR A 843 -22.36 -31.89 -18.58
C THR A 843 -23.50 -31.32 -17.75
N TRP A 844 -24.21 -30.32 -18.28
CA TRP A 844 -25.40 -29.75 -17.65
C TRP A 844 -26.49 -30.79 -17.44
N PHE A 845 -26.76 -31.63 -18.44
CA PHE A 845 -27.75 -32.70 -18.35
C PHE A 845 -27.42 -33.68 -17.22
N ILE A 846 -26.17 -34.16 -17.16
CA ILE A 846 -25.69 -35.08 -16.13
C ILE A 846 -25.85 -34.47 -14.73
N HIS A 847 -25.40 -33.21 -14.57
CA HIS A 847 -25.48 -32.50 -13.29
C HIS A 847 -26.91 -32.30 -12.82
N VAL A 848 -27.79 -31.77 -13.68
CA VAL A 848 -29.19 -31.49 -13.35
C VAL A 848 -29.97 -32.77 -13.05
N CYS A 849 -29.68 -33.88 -13.74
CA CYS A 849 -30.27 -35.18 -13.41
C CYS A 849 -29.83 -35.73 -12.05
N SER A 850 -28.73 -35.22 -11.49
CA SER A 850 -28.19 -35.67 -10.20
C SER A 850 -28.79 -34.94 -8.98
N GLY A 851 -29.37 -33.75 -9.20
CA GLY A 851 -29.99 -32.88 -8.20
C GLY A 851 -31.36 -33.40 -7.74
N VAL A 852 -31.64 -33.26 -6.44
CA VAL A 852 -32.82 -33.80 -5.76
C VAL A 852 -33.84 -32.66 -5.62
N ASP A 853 -34.85 -32.57 -6.50
CA ASP A 853 -36.23 -32.11 -6.22
C ASP A 853 -37.09 -31.93 -7.50
N GLY A 854 -38.40 -32.20 -7.39
CA GLY A 854 -39.34 -32.41 -8.51
C GLY A 854 -39.61 -31.23 -9.47
N SER A 855 -38.96 -30.07 -9.32
CA SER A 855 -39.06 -28.91 -10.24
C SER A 855 -38.07 -28.97 -11.43
N LEU A 856 -37.26 -30.03 -11.56
CA LEU A 856 -36.16 -30.13 -12.53
C LEU A 856 -36.57 -30.62 -13.93
N LEU A 857 -37.71 -31.28 -14.12
CA LEU A 857 -37.99 -32.05 -15.34
C LEU A 857 -38.09 -31.18 -16.61
N GLU A 858 -38.65 -29.98 -16.50
CA GLU A 858 -38.78 -29.04 -17.61
C GLU A 858 -37.41 -28.43 -18.01
N SER A 859 -36.55 -28.15 -17.03
CA SER A 859 -35.15 -27.75 -17.26
C SER A 859 -34.33 -28.88 -17.88
N ILE A 860 -34.47 -30.12 -17.39
CA ILE A 860 -33.81 -31.32 -17.97
C ILE A 860 -34.24 -31.48 -19.43
N LYS A 861 -35.53 -31.34 -19.71
CA LYS A 861 -36.06 -31.41 -21.08
C LYS A 861 -35.50 -30.31 -21.97
N THR A 862 -35.47 -29.07 -21.50
CA THR A 862 -34.91 -27.91 -22.22
C THR A 862 -33.42 -28.11 -22.56
N ILE A 863 -32.63 -28.61 -21.61
CA ILE A 863 -31.21 -28.92 -21.82
C ILE A 863 -31.07 -30.07 -22.82
N TYR A 864 -31.83 -31.17 -22.64
CA TYR A 864 -31.81 -32.30 -23.55
C TYR A 864 -32.13 -31.89 -24.98
N ASP A 865 -33.14 -31.05 -25.19
CA ASP A 865 -33.55 -30.59 -26.52
C ASP A 865 -32.44 -29.80 -27.22
N SER A 866 -31.56 -29.15 -26.45
CA SER A 866 -30.39 -28.41 -26.95
C SER A 866 -29.21 -29.28 -27.38
N ILE A 867 -29.16 -30.56 -26.98
CA ILE A 867 -28.10 -31.51 -27.38
C ILE A 867 -28.27 -31.90 -28.87
N ALA A 868 -27.20 -31.83 -29.66
CA ALA A 868 -27.22 -32.09 -31.09
C ALA A 868 -26.13 -33.10 -31.53
N PHE A 869 -26.51 -34.34 -31.81
CA PHE A 869 -25.62 -35.36 -32.36
C PHE A 869 -25.58 -35.32 -33.90
N HIS A 870 -24.56 -34.67 -34.43
CA HIS A 870 -24.16 -34.71 -35.84
C HIS A 870 -22.84 -35.49 -35.99
N SER A 871 -22.47 -35.86 -37.22
CA SER A 871 -21.33 -36.77 -37.46
C SER A 871 -20.00 -36.32 -36.84
N HIS A 872 -19.74 -35.02 -36.81
CA HIS A 872 -18.53 -34.45 -36.22
C HIS A 872 -18.57 -34.43 -34.69
N SER A 873 -19.70 -34.08 -34.06
CA SER A 873 -19.84 -34.15 -32.60
C SER A 873 -19.77 -35.58 -32.05
N GLU A 874 -20.32 -36.56 -32.76
CA GLU A 874 -20.27 -37.97 -32.33
C GLU A 874 -18.82 -38.49 -32.24
N LEU A 875 -17.95 -38.06 -33.15
CA LEU A 875 -16.51 -38.38 -33.15
C LEU A 875 -15.76 -37.66 -32.04
N PHE A 876 -16.10 -36.39 -31.78
CA PHE A 876 -15.49 -35.60 -30.72
C PHE A 876 -15.83 -36.14 -29.33
N MET A 877 -17.10 -36.48 -29.09
CA MET A 877 -17.58 -37.08 -27.82
C MET A 877 -16.93 -38.44 -27.52
N ARG A 878 -16.46 -39.18 -28.52
CA ARG A 878 -15.68 -40.40 -28.30
C ARG A 878 -14.27 -40.14 -27.76
N LYS A 879 -13.74 -38.92 -27.91
CA LYS A 879 -12.37 -38.52 -27.53
C LYS A 879 -12.27 -37.73 -26.23
N LYS A 880 -13.31 -36.98 -25.83
CA LYS A 880 -13.30 -36.10 -24.64
C LYS A 880 -14.16 -36.72 -23.52
N GLU A 881 -13.53 -37.17 -22.44
CA GLU A 881 -14.24 -37.71 -21.27
C GLU A 881 -14.79 -36.56 -20.40
N ILE A 882 -16.06 -36.64 -20.00
CA ILE A 882 -16.64 -35.73 -19.02
C ILE A 882 -16.25 -36.25 -17.62
N PRO A 883 -15.56 -35.46 -16.79
CA PRO A 883 -15.26 -35.84 -15.41
C PRO A 883 -16.51 -35.70 -14.54
N GLY A 884 -16.68 -36.60 -13.57
CA GLY A 884 -17.75 -36.51 -12.56
C GLY A 884 -17.90 -37.81 -11.74
N PRO A 885 -18.61 -37.77 -10.59
CA PRO A 885 -18.93 -38.96 -9.82
C PRO A 885 -19.74 -39.96 -10.65
N LEU A 886 -19.44 -41.26 -10.51
CA LEU A 886 -20.19 -42.33 -11.20
C LEU A 886 -21.70 -42.21 -11.00
N GLU A 887 -22.12 -41.90 -9.77
CA GLU A 887 -23.52 -41.74 -9.38
C GLU A 887 -24.27 -40.72 -10.26
N TYR A 888 -23.61 -39.66 -10.73
CA TYR A 888 -24.26 -38.62 -11.55
C TYR A 888 -24.63 -39.18 -12.93
N PHE A 889 -23.75 -40.00 -13.51
CA PHE A 889 -24.01 -40.67 -14.78
C PHE A 889 -25.10 -41.74 -14.64
N GLU A 890 -25.11 -42.49 -13.53
CA GLU A 890 -26.14 -43.48 -13.22
C GLU A 890 -27.51 -42.84 -13.05
N LYS A 891 -27.60 -41.73 -12.31
CA LYS A 891 -28.83 -40.95 -12.18
C LYS A 891 -29.31 -40.41 -13.52
N GLY A 892 -28.41 -39.86 -14.34
CA GLY A 892 -28.75 -39.42 -15.71
C GLY A 892 -29.33 -40.53 -16.58
N LEU A 893 -28.79 -41.76 -16.49
CA LEU A 893 -29.35 -42.93 -17.15
C LEU A 893 -30.73 -43.32 -16.60
N SER A 894 -30.93 -43.24 -15.28
CA SER A 894 -32.23 -43.52 -14.65
C SER A 894 -33.30 -42.55 -15.15
N VAL A 895 -33.01 -41.25 -15.14
CA VAL A 895 -33.93 -40.20 -15.61
C VAL A 895 -34.33 -40.41 -17.07
N LEU A 896 -33.38 -40.73 -17.95
CA LEU A 896 -33.66 -41.03 -19.36
C LEU A 896 -34.56 -42.26 -19.53
N LYS A 897 -34.39 -43.30 -18.70
CA LYS A 897 -35.18 -44.54 -18.77
C LYS A 897 -36.59 -44.34 -18.22
N GLU A 898 -36.71 -43.73 -17.04
CA GLU A 898 -37.97 -43.48 -16.34
C GLU A 898 -38.88 -42.52 -17.12
N ASN A 899 -38.29 -41.52 -17.79
CA ASN A 899 -39.03 -40.48 -18.51
C ASN A 899 -38.85 -40.57 -20.04
N LYS A 900 -38.70 -41.78 -20.60
CA LYS A 900 -38.41 -41.99 -22.03
C LYS A 900 -39.37 -41.27 -22.97
N TYR A 901 -40.67 -41.22 -22.63
CA TYR A 901 -41.71 -40.56 -23.41
C TYR A 901 -41.52 -39.04 -23.55
N LEU A 902 -40.80 -38.41 -22.61
CA LEU A 902 -40.49 -36.98 -22.62
C LEU A 902 -39.33 -36.65 -23.59
N PHE A 903 -38.38 -37.57 -23.73
CA PHE A 903 -37.15 -37.35 -24.49
C PHE A 903 -37.19 -37.90 -25.91
N CYS A 904 -38.07 -38.86 -26.21
CA CYS A 904 -38.19 -39.42 -27.55
C CYS A 904 -39.59 -39.84 -27.95
N SER A 905 -39.89 -39.76 -29.24
CA SER A 905 -41.11 -40.27 -29.84
C SER A 905 -40.80 -41.50 -30.70
N LYS A 906 -41.55 -42.60 -30.49
CA LYS A 906 -41.42 -43.84 -31.29
C LYS A 906 -41.66 -43.60 -32.79
N ASN A 907 -42.37 -42.53 -33.14
CA ASN A 907 -42.72 -42.19 -34.52
C ASN A 907 -41.70 -41.23 -35.17
N ASP A 908 -40.69 -40.75 -34.44
CA ASP A 908 -39.62 -39.90 -34.95
C ASP A 908 -38.26 -40.63 -34.87
N LYS A 909 -37.81 -41.15 -36.01
CA LYS A 909 -36.51 -41.83 -36.14
C LYS A 909 -35.33 -40.96 -35.71
N LYS A 910 -35.39 -39.63 -35.93
CA LYS A 910 -34.30 -38.71 -35.56
C LYS A 910 -34.24 -38.53 -34.05
N SER A 911 -35.39 -38.38 -33.42
CA SER A 911 -35.52 -38.30 -31.96
C SER A 911 -35.07 -39.59 -31.26
N MET A 912 -35.47 -40.76 -31.77
CA MET A 912 -34.99 -42.06 -31.27
C MET A 912 -33.47 -42.22 -31.38
N LYS A 913 -32.88 -41.86 -32.53
CA LYS A 913 -31.42 -41.91 -32.72
C LYS A 913 -30.67 -41.02 -31.71
N LYS A 914 -31.16 -39.79 -31.46
CA LYS A 914 -30.59 -38.88 -30.46
C LYS A 914 -30.62 -39.50 -29.05
N TYR A 915 -31.77 -40.06 -28.66
CA TYR A 915 -31.94 -40.72 -27.37
C TYR A 915 -30.97 -41.90 -27.20
N ASP A 916 -30.95 -42.83 -28.16
CA ASP A 916 -30.11 -44.03 -28.09
C ASP A 916 -28.62 -43.69 -28.08
N THR A 917 -28.22 -42.60 -28.76
CA THR A 917 -26.84 -42.11 -28.77
C THR A 917 -26.42 -41.58 -27.40
N LEU A 918 -27.25 -40.77 -26.75
CA LEU A 918 -26.96 -40.25 -25.41
C LEU A 918 -26.94 -41.37 -24.36
N VAL A 919 -27.90 -42.29 -24.40
CA VAL A 919 -27.93 -43.48 -23.52
C VAL A 919 -26.66 -44.31 -23.68
N SER A 920 -26.25 -44.56 -24.93
CA SER A 920 -25.02 -45.31 -25.22
C SER A 920 -23.76 -44.59 -24.70
N TYR A 921 -23.72 -43.25 -24.81
CA TYR A 921 -22.61 -42.44 -24.30
C TYR A 921 -22.51 -42.51 -22.76
N LEU A 922 -23.63 -42.30 -22.05
CA LEU A 922 -23.65 -42.35 -20.58
C LEU A 922 -23.34 -43.76 -20.06
N PHE A 923 -23.88 -44.80 -20.69
CA PHE A 923 -23.60 -46.19 -20.32
C PHE A 923 -22.11 -46.54 -20.44
N ARG A 924 -21.46 -46.14 -21.55
CA ARG A 924 -20.01 -46.32 -21.72
C ARG A 924 -19.20 -45.54 -20.69
N SER A 925 -19.66 -44.34 -20.32
CA SER A 925 -19.02 -43.51 -19.31
C SER A 925 -19.09 -44.16 -17.92
N CYS A 926 -20.26 -44.70 -17.53
CA CYS A 926 -20.42 -45.49 -16.31
C CYS A 926 -19.48 -46.71 -16.28
N TRP A 927 -19.41 -47.46 -17.38
CA TRP A 927 -18.52 -48.63 -17.50
C TRP A 927 -17.06 -48.26 -17.25
N ARG A 928 -16.56 -47.20 -17.90
CA ARG A 928 -15.17 -46.74 -17.75
C ARG A 928 -14.84 -46.22 -16.35
N LEU A 929 -15.78 -45.50 -15.72
CA LEU A 929 -15.60 -45.00 -14.35
C LEU A 929 -15.57 -46.16 -13.34
N ASN A 930 -16.38 -47.19 -13.55
CA ASN A 930 -16.36 -48.42 -12.76
C ASN A 930 -15.02 -49.19 -12.90
N GLU A 931 -14.50 -49.35 -14.11
CA GLU A 931 -13.17 -49.98 -14.32
C GLU A 931 -12.05 -49.22 -13.59
N LYS A 932 -12.04 -47.87 -13.68
CA LYS A 932 -11.05 -47.02 -12.99
C LYS A 932 -11.12 -47.17 -11.46
N ASN A 933 -12.33 -47.27 -10.89
CA ASN A 933 -12.51 -47.49 -9.45
C ASN A 933 -12.05 -48.90 -9.01
N CYS A 934 -12.29 -49.94 -9.80
CA CYS A 934 -11.77 -51.29 -9.55
C CYS A 934 -10.23 -51.36 -9.57
N THR A 935 -9.56 -50.62 -10.47
CA THR A 935 -8.08 -50.55 -10.51
C THR A 935 -7.43 -49.74 -9.40
N ARG A 936 -8.14 -48.80 -8.75
CA ARG A 936 -7.61 -48.05 -7.59
C ARG A 936 -7.71 -48.84 -6.29
N CYS A 937 -8.72 -49.70 -6.13
CA CYS A 937 -8.84 -50.60 -4.97
C CYS A 937 -7.83 -51.76 -4.97
N SER A 938 -7.06 -51.95 -6.05
CA SER A 938 -6.06 -53.01 -6.17
C SER A 938 -4.61 -52.54 -5.93
N ILE A 939 -4.40 -51.27 -5.56
CA ILE A 939 -3.08 -50.67 -5.27
C ILE A 939 -3.03 -49.98 -3.87
N SER A 940 -3.98 -50.24 -2.96
CA SER A 940 -3.86 -49.82 -1.55
C SER A 940 -3.32 -50.93 -0.66
#